data_AF-A0A832H7P2-F1
#
_entry.id   AF-A0A832H7P2-F1
#
_cell.length_a   1.000
_cell.length_b   1.000
_cell.length_c   1.000
_cell.angle_alpha   90.00
_cell.angle_beta   90.00
_cell.angle_gamma   90.00
#
_symmetry.space_group_name_H-M   'P 1'
#
loop_
_entity.id
_entity.type
_entity.pdbx_description
1 polymer ?
#
loop_
_entity_poly.entity_id
_entity_poly.type
_entity_poly.pdbx_seq_one_letter_code
_entity_poly.pdbx_strand_id
1 'polypeptide(L)'
;MKTNPTRAAAALLVIASAALTAAGFSAPEEPAYSPNQVIRLSRDYAKKLEGAGAAQEIVRLVQSGKSDAETGMILTALGRAVHERKAYEAVLEAHARLAEGADLEGEIVAATLLFEVANALPVSPHGLTDEAKQMPEAVCEQAARMLGHPSPVIQAMGDWILGLRVKKWNSGVRVLDKMWIAERKDAAWHGAWKSRNPRLAQRDDYARQLVHMQEHLSIVGAGRAVEACARSMERMAEDPGSRTAVEAKAAFDQALASARAAVEAGGLGAAQEAYLALRQAGRGWLAAARADFPSEGFVFFTNPSVTGGIGNVNFPVTGATNPPVGDIFIKRSPVPQEMPQSVLGDKLGLGSVRGMDLSWEADRLLFSFWHAPMTGDPPYGWTLKNAHLYETDLEGREIRQLTKADGYNDIEPCFLPDGGYIFASDRSSFGNQCAGPILQNKRCTTLFRLDPRRGAEPVAISNNKDFDRHPHVLNDGTVVFLHWEYQERGLYSSHNTWRSRPDGTNMDAYYKQHISAPMSIRDMQQVPGSELHVATAQGHHEGHYGPVILANPSLGINNEKAMWLLTPGVAAVEGGLGPLEQQVVPQGGVRNRGGSYINPFPLSERSFLVGHDMAGGHSDYGIYLIDVWGNRELLHRDKDMSCFMPHPLRPRPRPPVVADMVKPEATFATAFVEDVYRDLPGVEKGAVKYLRLSQSLMLPAPVYSEGDQWKYNHLHYLPGDATTRHFGYWQWAPSRTIGLIKVAPDGSAFFKVPAGTPVYLQALDENYGELRRMRSSFTLQRGEFRSCTGCHESRLETVGNRKPLPKETLAAGPQDPVPPPWGDRTVLDYRRHIQPVFNAHCVSCHGEKDPEGGIDLTAREIGGFAQSYRTIFGLKPSDPTPVRELDWHAVLEPGAKDGKYPDKDTANKALIAMQANQWPGQLVSISDRQGDSSITQPLQFGSNKSRLIRILLDDPGHRALVKEKMSPDEWMALVTWVDYNAIYHGTLFDVRHYNRSKTFTRVDYELPSPWVPADLSPSFLNQDPASGAAAPTSAAER
;
A
#
# COMPACT_ATOMS: atom_id res chain seq x y z
N MET A 1 13.68 -10.51 49.56
CA MET A 1 13.88 -11.33 48.35
C MET A 1 12.62 -11.31 47.48
N LYS A 2 12.56 -10.38 46.51
CA LYS A 2 11.59 -10.34 45.41
C LYS A 2 12.28 -9.59 44.27
N THR A 3 12.78 -10.30 43.27
CA THR A 3 13.40 -9.70 42.07
C THR A 3 12.39 -9.72 40.95
N ASN A 4 12.04 -8.53 40.45
CA ASN A 4 11.08 -8.32 39.37
C ASN A 4 11.79 -8.51 38.01
N PRO A 5 11.44 -9.53 37.20
CA PRO A 5 12.17 -9.90 35.98
C PRO A 5 12.14 -8.82 34.88
N THR A 6 11.19 -7.88 34.93
CA THR A 6 11.09 -6.74 34.00
C THR A 6 12.15 -5.66 34.22
N ARG A 7 12.73 -5.54 35.42
CA ARG A 7 13.84 -4.61 35.67
C ARG A 7 15.20 -5.16 35.24
N ALA A 8 15.38 -6.48 35.20
CA ALA A 8 16.62 -7.10 34.72
C ALA A 8 16.76 -6.97 33.19
N ALA A 9 15.67 -7.13 32.43
CA ALA A 9 15.66 -6.92 30.97
C ALA A 9 15.84 -5.43 30.59
N ALA A 10 15.24 -4.50 31.34
CA ALA A 10 15.42 -3.07 31.12
C ALA A 10 16.83 -2.58 31.51
N ALA A 11 17.43 -3.15 32.55
CA ALA A 11 18.81 -2.84 32.94
C ALA A 11 19.83 -3.42 31.94
N LEU A 12 19.57 -4.58 31.34
CA LEU A 12 20.40 -5.13 30.25
C LEU A 12 20.34 -4.27 28.98
N LEU A 13 19.20 -3.65 28.65
CA LEU A 13 19.10 -2.71 27.52
C LEU A 13 19.83 -1.38 27.78
N VAL A 14 19.84 -0.88 29.01
CA VAL A 14 20.55 0.37 29.37
C VAL A 14 22.07 0.13 29.45
N ILE A 15 22.51 -1.03 29.93
CA ILE A 15 23.93 -1.41 29.94
C ILE A 15 24.43 -1.72 28.51
N ALA A 16 23.59 -2.28 27.63
CA ALA A 16 23.90 -2.40 26.20
C ALA A 16 24.02 -1.02 25.52
N SER A 17 23.14 -0.07 25.86
CA SER A 17 23.19 1.30 25.33
C SER A 17 24.42 2.10 25.81
N ALA A 18 24.96 1.80 26.98
CA ALA A 18 26.20 2.40 27.48
C ALA A 18 27.46 1.68 26.94
N ALA A 19 27.38 0.38 26.67
CA ALA A 19 28.42 -0.37 25.96
C ALA A 19 28.51 0.01 24.47
N LEU A 20 27.39 0.39 23.84
CA LEU A 20 27.33 0.98 22.49
C LEU A 20 28.17 2.27 22.40
N THR A 21 28.23 3.09 23.46
CA THR A 21 29.06 4.31 23.48
C THR A 21 30.54 4.03 23.76
N ALA A 22 30.85 2.93 24.47
CA ALA A 22 32.23 2.52 24.78
C ALA A 22 32.89 1.65 23.68
N ALA A 23 32.10 1.06 22.77
CA ALA A 23 32.57 0.18 21.68
C ALA A 23 32.87 0.91 20.36
N GLY A 24 32.97 2.24 20.36
CA GLY A 24 33.30 2.99 19.14
C GLY A 24 32.19 2.99 18.09
N PHE A 25 30.92 2.92 18.50
CA PHE A 25 29.84 3.36 17.61
C PHE A 25 29.99 4.87 17.39
N SER A 26 30.78 5.25 16.38
CA SER A 26 30.59 6.55 15.77
C SER A 26 29.14 6.63 15.32
N ALA A 27 28.50 7.76 15.63
CA ALA A 27 27.28 8.20 14.97
C ALA A 27 27.37 7.94 13.44
N PRO A 28 26.23 7.81 12.72
CA PRO A 28 26.25 7.67 11.27
C PRO A 28 27.26 8.67 10.67
N GLU A 29 28.22 8.11 9.92
CA GLU A 29 29.19 8.84 9.09
C GLU A 29 28.42 9.94 8.32
N GLU A 30 29.05 11.12 8.13
CA GLU A 30 28.44 12.37 7.63
C GLU A 30 27.12 12.20 6.87
N PRO A 31 26.02 12.86 7.30
CA PRO A 31 24.72 12.63 6.69
C PRO A 31 24.80 12.80 5.18
N ALA A 32 24.34 11.76 4.47
CA ALA A 32 23.95 11.91 3.07
C ALA A 32 23.07 13.16 2.97
N TYR A 33 23.49 14.11 2.15
CA TYR A 33 22.74 15.34 1.89
C TYR A 33 21.27 15.00 1.57
N SER A 34 20.35 15.78 2.15
CA SER A 34 18.92 15.55 1.98
C SER A 34 18.50 15.67 0.50
N PRO A 35 17.49 14.91 0.04
CA PRO A 35 16.96 15.05 -1.31
C PRO A 35 16.58 16.49 -1.67
N ASN A 36 16.11 17.26 -0.69
CA ASN A 36 15.79 18.69 -0.85
C ASN A 36 17.01 19.56 -1.15
N GLN A 37 18.19 19.24 -0.58
CA GLN A 37 19.44 19.94 -0.92
C GLN A 37 19.83 19.68 -2.37
N VAL A 38 19.74 18.43 -2.84
CA VAL A 38 20.02 18.07 -4.24
C VAL A 38 19.05 18.78 -5.19
N ILE A 39 17.74 18.78 -4.89
CA ILE A 39 16.72 19.48 -5.69
C ILE A 39 17.00 20.99 -5.78
N ARG A 40 17.38 21.61 -4.66
CA ARG A 40 17.69 23.04 -4.64
C ARG A 40 18.93 23.34 -5.50
N LEU A 41 20.00 22.57 -5.30
CA LEU A 41 21.24 22.72 -6.07
C LEU A 41 21.02 22.46 -7.56
N SER A 42 20.23 21.45 -7.94
CA SER A 42 19.97 21.14 -9.35
C SER A 42 19.27 22.30 -10.05
N ARG A 43 18.29 22.96 -9.39
CA ARG A 43 17.62 24.15 -9.94
C ARG A 43 18.58 25.33 -10.11
N ASP A 44 19.49 25.52 -9.16
CA ASP A 44 20.49 26.60 -9.25
C ASP A 44 21.50 26.32 -10.36
N TYR A 45 21.97 25.08 -10.50
CA TYR A 45 22.86 24.68 -11.59
C TYR A 45 22.16 24.76 -12.94
N ALA A 46 20.89 24.35 -13.04
CA ALA A 46 20.12 24.43 -14.28
C ALA A 46 20.05 25.86 -14.84
N LYS A 47 20.06 26.91 -14.00
CA LYS A 47 20.13 28.30 -14.47
C LYS A 47 21.51 28.67 -15.03
N LYS A 48 22.57 28.06 -14.51
CA LYS A 48 23.97 28.33 -14.90
C LYS A 48 24.40 27.61 -16.18
N LEU A 49 23.65 26.59 -16.59
CA LEU A 49 23.90 25.84 -17.83
C LEU A 49 23.26 26.51 -19.07
N GLU A 50 22.79 27.75 -18.97
CA GLU A 50 22.24 28.52 -20.08
C GLU A 50 23.37 29.22 -20.87
N GLY A 51 23.55 28.86 -22.14
CA GLY A 51 24.46 29.55 -23.07
C GLY A 51 25.81 28.86 -23.34
N ALA A 52 26.70 29.56 -24.07
CA ALA A 52 27.91 28.99 -24.69
C ALA A 52 29.06 28.62 -23.73
N GLY A 53 28.88 28.75 -22.40
CA GLY A 53 29.89 28.44 -21.37
C GLY A 53 29.52 27.28 -20.44
N ALA A 54 28.46 26.53 -20.75
CA ALA A 54 27.93 25.50 -19.87
C ALA A 54 28.95 24.41 -19.52
N ALA A 55 29.79 23.97 -20.46
CA ALA A 55 30.81 22.95 -20.22
C ALA A 55 31.84 23.40 -19.17
N GLN A 56 32.38 24.63 -19.29
CA GLN A 56 33.30 25.20 -18.29
C GLN A 56 32.66 25.34 -16.93
N GLU A 57 31.39 25.74 -16.85
CA GLU A 57 30.71 25.88 -15.56
C GLU A 57 30.47 24.51 -14.91
N ILE A 58 30.16 23.45 -15.67
CA ILE A 58 30.10 22.08 -15.15
C ILE A 58 31.44 21.69 -14.53
N VAL A 59 32.54 21.88 -15.25
CA VAL A 59 33.90 21.57 -14.76
C VAL A 59 34.20 22.35 -13.48
N ARG A 60 33.92 23.67 -13.47
CA ARG A 60 34.14 24.54 -12.31
C ARG A 60 33.34 24.11 -11.09
N LEU A 61 32.08 23.70 -11.28
CA LEU A 61 31.22 23.21 -10.20
C LEU A 61 31.74 21.88 -9.65
N VAL A 62 32.09 20.92 -10.51
CA VAL A 62 32.68 19.64 -10.08
C VAL A 62 33.96 19.88 -9.26
N GLN A 63 34.86 20.73 -9.74
CA GLN A 63 36.11 21.07 -9.06
C GLN A 63 35.93 21.86 -7.74
N SER A 64 34.71 22.34 -7.45
CA SER A 64 34.41 23.07 -6.21
C SER A 64 34.14 22.16 -5.02
N GLY A 65 33.91 20.85 -5.25
CA GLY A 65 33.70 19.87 -4.20
C GLY A 65 34.95 19.65 -3.36
N LYS A 66 34.80 19.69 -2.03
CA LYS A 66 35.91 19.59 -1.07
C LYS A 66 35.99 18.24 -0.36
N SER A 67 34.99 17.38 -0.55
CA SER A 67 34.91 16.04 0.01
C SER A 67 34.12 15.11 -0.91
N ASP A 68 34.24 13.79 -0.74
CA ASP A 68 33.44 12.80 -1.49
C ASP A 68 31.94 13.10 -1.43
N ALA A 69 31.45 13.46 -0.24
CA ALA A 69 30.05 13.77 -0.04
C ALA A 69 29.65 15.05 -0.81
N GLU A 70 30.45 16.12 -0.74
CA GLU A 70 30.15 17.33 -1.49
C GLU A 70 30.22 17.11 -3.01
N THR A 71 31.28 16.43 -3.48
CA THR A 71 31.46 16.08 -4.89
C THR A 71 30.32 15.21 -5.41
N GLY A 72 29.93 14.16 -4.67
CA GLY A 72 28.80 13.32 -5.03
C GLY A 72 27.46 14.08 -5.08
N MET A 73 27.25 15.04 -4.17
CA MET A 73 26.07 15.92 -4.19
C MET A 73 26.04 16.79 -5.44
N ILE A 74 27.19 17.38 -5.76
CA ILE A 74 27.37 18.24 -6.93
C ILE A 74 27.09 17.44 -8.20
N LEU A 75 27.68 16.24 -8.34
CA LEU A 75 27.48 15.36 -9.48
C LEU A 75 26.02 14.95 -9.65
N THR A 76 25.35 14.56 -8.56
CA THR A 76 23.91 14.20 -8.59
C THR A 76 23.04 15.40 -9.02
N ALA A 77 23.33 16.59 -8.47
CA ALA A 77 22.61 17.81 -8.81
C ALA A 77 22.87 18.25 -10.27
N LEU A 78 24.11 18.09 -10.75
CA LEU A 78 24.50 18.36 -12.14
C LEU A 78 23.82 17.40 -13.10
N GLY A 79 23.76 16.10 -12.81
CA GLY A 79 23.06 15.12 -13.64
C GLY A 79 21.60 15.52 -13.89
N ARG A 80 20.91 15.95 -12.83
CA ARG A 80 19.55 16.51 -12.91
C ARG A 80 19.49 17.80 -13.73
N ALA A 81 20.38 18.76 -13.46
CA ALA A 81 20.42 20.04 -14.15
C ALA A 81 20.68 19.89 -15.66
N VAL A 82 21.62 19.02 -16.03
CA VAL A 82 21.95 18.70 -17.42
C VAL A 82 20.73 18.11 -18.12
N HIS A 83 20.04 17.16 -17.47
CA HIS A 83 18.84 16.57 -18.03
C HIS A 83 17.72 17.61 -18.22
N GLU A 84 17.43 18.40 -17.18
CA GLU A 84 16.41 19.47 -17.20
C GLU A 84 16.63 20.48 -18.34
N ARG A 85 17.89 20.82 -18.62
CA ARG A 85 18.26 21.77 -19.68
C ARG A 85 18.63 21.12 -21.01
N LYS A 86 18.60 19.78 -21.09
CA LYS A 86 19.09 19.02 -22.25
C LYS A 86 20.52 19.39 -22.66
N ALA A 87 21.37 19.75 -21.70
CA ALA A 87 22.74 20.23 -21.92
C ALA A 87 23.75 19.10 -22.20
N TYR A 88 23.37 18.14 -23.06
CA TYR A 88 24.12 16.90 -23.26
C TYR A 88 25.43 17.09 -24.03
N GLU A 89 25.50 18.04 -24.97
CA GLU A 89 26.76 18.38 -25.63
C GLU A 89 27.75 18.98 -24.63
N ALA A 90 27.27 19.89 -23.78
CA ALA A 90 28.07 20.51 -22.73
C ALA A 90 28.58 19.50 -21.70
N VAL A 91 27.79 18.48 -21.33
CA VAL A 91 28.26 17.45 -20.39
C VAL A 91 29.27 16.49 -21.04
N LEU A 92 29.16 16.22 -22.34
CA LEU A 92 30.16 15.43 -23.08
C LEU A 92 31.48 16.18 -23.21
N GLU A 93 31.42 17.48 -23.49
CA GLU A 93 32.60 18.35 -23.50
C GLU A 93 33.22 18.45 -22.10
N ALA A 94 32.41 18.63 -21.05
CA ALA A 94 32.88 18.65 -19.68
C ALA A 94 33.51 17.31 -19.25
N HIS A 95 32.90 16.18 -19.62
CA HIS A 95 33.48 14.85 -19.42
C HIS A 95 34.87 14.75 -20.07
N ALA A 96 35.00 15.15 -21.33
CA ALA A 96 36.29 15.11 -22.04
C ALA A 96 37.34 15.99 -21.33
N ARG A 97 36.97 17.21 -20.92
CA ARG A 97 37.86 18.14 -20.18
C ARG A 97 38.27 17.61 -18.81
N LEU A 98 37.39 16.88 -18.12
CA LEU A 98 37.69 16.27 -16.82
C LEU A 98 38.57 15.02 -16.94
N ALA A 99 38.52 14.33 -18.08
CA ALA A 99 39.34 13.14 -18.35
C ALA A 99 40.70 13.47 -19.01
N GLU A 100 40.80 14.58 -19.75
CA GLU A 100 42.01 14.94 -20.49
C GLU A 100 43.19 15.26 -19.55
N GLY A 101 44.24 14.42 -19.60
CA GLY A 101 45.43 14.56 -18.77
C GLY A 101 45.20 14.30 -17.28
N ALA A 102 44.03 13.76 -16.92
CA ALA A 102 43.68 13.44 -15.55
C ALA A 102 44.35 12.14 -15.06
N ASP A 103 44.47 12.03 -13.73
CA ASP A 103 44.68 10.74 -13.10
C ASP A 103 43.35 9.95 -13.03
N LEU A 104 43.41 8.73 -12.50
CA LEU A 104 42.25 7.85 -12.40
C LEU A 104 41.10 8.49 -11.59
N GLU A 105 41.39 9.37 -10.62
CA GLU A 105 40.37 10.05 -9.82
C GLU A 105 39.56 11.01 -10.70
N GLY A 106 40.23 11.82 -11.53
CA GLY A 106 39.55 12.68 -12.50
C GLY A 106 38.73 11.91 -13.54
N GLU A 107 39.24 10.76 -14.04
CA GLU A 107 38.49 9.88 -14.93
C GLU A 107 37.24 9.29 -14.26
N ILE A 108 37.33 8.89 -12.98
CA ILE A 108 36.20 8.38 -12.19
C ILE A 108 35.15 9.48 -12.00
N VAL A 109 35.58 10.70 -11.68
CA VAL A 109 34.67 11.84 -11.52
C VAL A 109 33.96 12.15 -12.85
N ALA A 110 34.68 12.14 -13.97
CA ALA A 110 34.10 12.31 -15.31
C ALA A 110 33.06 11.22 -15.61
N ALA A 111 33.40 9.95 -15.36
CA ALA A 111 32.49 8.83 -15.56
C ALA A 111 31.24 8.91 -14.66
N THR A 112 31.40 9.36 -13.41
CA THR A 112 30.30 9.53 -12.45
C THR A 112 29.35 10.64 -12.91
N LEU A 113 29.87 11.74 -13.47
CA LEU A 113 29.05 12.80 -14.05
C LEU A 113 28.14 12.26 -15.16
N LEU A 114 28.67 11.46 -16.09
CA LEU A 114 27.84 10.84 -17.13
C LEU A 114 26.83 9.83 -16.57
N PHE A 115 27.22 9.07 -15.54
CA PHE A 115 26.30 8.18 -14.84
C PHE A 115 25.12 8.94 -14.24
N GLU A 116 25.36 10.05 -13.53
CA GLU A 116 24.29 10.83 -12.91
C GLU A 116 23.34 11.48 -13.94
N VAL A 117 23.82 11.78 -15.15
CA VAL A 117 22.95 12.20 -16.26
C VAL A 117 22.00 11.08 -16.69
N ALA A 118 22.49 9.84 -16.83
CA ALA A 118 21.64 8.69 -17.16
C ALA A 118 20.70 8.32 -16.01
N ASN A 119 21.18 8.46 -14.77
CA ASN A 119 20.40 8.24 -13.55
C ASN A 119 19.26 9.25 -13.41
N ALA A 120 19.49 10.51 -13.82
CA ALA A 120 18.48 11.57 -13.81
C ALA A 120 17.37 11.43 -14.85
N LEU A 121 17.49 10.50 -15.82
CA LEU A 121 16.41 10.25 -16.78
C LEU A 121 15.09 9.91 -16.05
N PRO A 122 13.99 10.63 -16.34
CA PRO A 122 12.72 10.41 -15.68
C PRO A 122 12.13 9.07 -16.10
N VAL A 123 11.45 8.44 -15.16
CA VAL A 123 10.60 7.27 -15.41
C VAL A 123 9.16 7.73 -15.22
N SER A 124 8.28 7.46 -16.19
CA SER A 124 6.89 7.88 -16.13
C SER A 124 5.95 6.70 -15.91
N PRO A 125 5.05 6.78 -14.92
CA PRO A 125 3.95 5.83 -14.78
C PRO A 125 2.91 5.94 -15.91
N HIS A 126 2.90 7.05 -16.66
CA HIS A 126 1.85 7.37 -17.64
C HIS A 126 2.23 7.12 -19.11
N GLY A 127 3.45 6.64 -19.40
CA GLY A 127 3.89 6.32 -20.76
C GLY A 127 5.25 6.91 -21.11
N LEU A 128 5.64 6.77 -22.38
CA LEU A 128 6.98 7.14 -22.84
C LEU A 128 7.13 8.64 -22.70
N THR A 129 8.07 9.08 -21.87
CA THR A 129 8.41 10.50 -21.86
C THR A 129 9.20 10.80 -23.13
N ASP A 130 8.92 11.94 -23.77
CA ASP A 130 9.79 12.43 -24.83
C ASP A 130 11.22 12.66 -24.27
N GLU A 131 11.37 12.87 -22.97
CA GLU A 131 12.66 12.97 -22.27
C GLU A 131 13.50 11.69 -22.33
N ALA A 132 12.89 10.50 -22.17
CA ALA A 132 13.63 9.25 -22.35
C ALA A 132 14.15 9.14 -23.79
N LYS A 133 13.44 9.69 -24.78
CA LYS A 133 13.96 9.73 -26.16
C LYS A 133 15.12 10.70 -26.35
N GLN A 134 15.22 11.72 -25.50
CA GLN A 134 16.12 12.86 -25.68
C GLN A 134 17.56 12.62 -25.22
N MET A 135 17.89 11.50 -24.55
CA MET A 135 19.28 11.16 -24.28
C MET A 135 20.02 10.90 -25.61
N PRO A 136 21.03 11.71 -25.99
CA PRO A 136 21.66 11.58 -27.30
C PRO A 136 22.46 10.30 -27.43
N GLU A 137 22.52 9.77 -28.65
CA GLU A 137 23.33 8.60 -29.01
C GLU A 137 24.80 8.79 -28.62
N ALA A 138 25.34 10.01 -28.74
CA ALA A 138 26.71 10.34 -28.35
C ALA A 138 27.03 10.04 -26.86
N VAL A 139 26.05 10.16 -25.96
CA VAL A 139 26.24 9.78 -24.54
C VAL A 139 26.34 8.27 -24.40
N CYS A 140 25.54 7.53 -25.17
CA CYS A 140 25.60 6.06 -25.21
C CYS A 140 26.89 5.56 -25.87
N GLU A 141 27.37 6.23 -26.92
CA GLU A 141 28.66 5.95 -27.55
C GLU A 141 29.82 6.20 -26.58
N GLN A 142 29.77 7.27 -25.79
CA GLN A 142 30.76 7.53 -24.76
C GLN A 142 30.72 6.45 -23.66
N ALA A 143 29.52 6.04 -23.21
CA ALA A 143 29.37 4.94 -22.28
C ALA A 143 29.86 3.59 -22.85
N ALA A 144 29.70 3.35 -24.15
CA ALA A 144 30.24 2.17 -24.82
C ALA A 144 31.77 2.15 -24.84
N ARG A 145 32.43 3.31 -24.98
CA ARG A 145 33.89 3.42 -24.85
C ARG A 145 34.36 3.06 -23.42
N MET A 146 33.58 3.44 -22.41
CA MET A 146 33.89 3.10 -21.01
C MET A 146 33.91 1.57 -20.76
N LEU A 147 33.22 0.76 -21.57
CA LEU A 147 33.22 -0.71 -21.43
C LEU A 147 34.61 -1.34 -21.64
N GLY A 148 35.50 -0.65 -22.36
CA GLY A 148 36.88 -1.08 -22.61
C GLY A 148 37.93 -0.44 -21.69
N HIS A 149 37.51 0.37 -20.71
CA HIS A 149 38.42 1.09 -19.83
C HIS A 149 39.21 0.15 -18.89
N PRO A 150 40.48 0.43 -18.51
CA PRO A 150 41.21 -0.42 -17.57
C PRO A 150 40.54 -0.55 -16.20
N SER A 151 40.01 0.54 -15.65
CA SER A 151 39.31 0.51 -14.35
C SER A 151 37.99 -0.27 -14.42
N PRO A 152 37.79 -1.29 -13.56
CA PRO A 152 36.54 -2.04 -13.49
C PRO A 152 35.36 -1.18 -13.02
N VAL A 153 35.60 -0.10 -12.28
CA VAL A 153 34.56 0.81 -11.80
C VAL A 153 33.99 1.65 -12.94
N ILE A 154 34.85 2.22 -13.80
CA ILE A 154 34.44 2.95 -15.01
C ILE A 154 33.72 2.02 -15.98
N GLN A 155 34.24 0.80 -16.14
CA GLN A 155 33.61 -0.27 -16.90
C GLN A 155 32.18 -0.58 -16.44
N ALA A 156 31.95 -0.66 -15.13
CA ALA A 156 30.64 -0.94 -14.55
C ALA A 156 29.67 0.24 -14.71
N MET A 157 30.15 1.48 -14.57
CA MET A 157 29.35 2.68 -14.85
C MET A 157 28.90 2.74 -16.32
N GLY A 158 29.79 2.40 -17.26
CA GLY A 158 29.44 2.30 -18.68
C GLY A 158 28.33 1.27 -18.93
N ASP A 159 28.43 0.09 -18.32
CA ASP A 159 27.38 -0.93 -18.37
C ASP A 159 26.05 -0.40 -17.84
N TRP A 160 26.11 0.30 -16.71
CA TRP A 160 24.93 0.75 -15.99
C TRP A 160 24.22 1.87 -16.74
N ILE A 161 24.96 2.81 -17.32
CA ILE A 161 24.41 3.87 -18.18
C ILE A 161 23.61 3.27 -19.35
N LEU A 162 24.19 2.29 -20.05
CA LEU A 162 23.56 1.64 -21.19
C LEU A 162 22.35 0.78 -20.77
N GLY A 163 22.44 0.09 -19.63
CA GLY A 163 21.31 -0.61 -19.04
C GLY A 163 20.16 0.32 -18.66
N LEU A 164 20.45 1.46 -18.01
CA LEU A 164 19.44 2.46 -17.65
C LEU A 164 18.79 3.07 -18.90
N ARG A 165 19.57 3.33 -19.95
CA ARG A 165 19.07 3.82 -21.24
C ARG A 165 17.98 2.89 -21.80
N VAL A 166 18.28 1.60 -21.90
CA VAL A 166 17.37 0.59 -22.49
C VAL A 166 16.18 0.32 -21.57
N LYS A 167 16.43 0.10 -20.28
CA LYS A 167 15.38 -0.30 -19.33
C LYS A 167 14.41 0.83 -19.03
N LYS A 168 14.89 2.08 -18.87
CA LYS A 168 13.98 3.22 -18.69
C LYS A 168 13.11 3.45 -19.92
N TRP A 169 13.66 3.27 -21.13
CA TRP A 169 12.87 3.29 -22.37
C TRP A 169 11.78 2.21 -22.32
N ASN A 170 12.15 0.94 -22.12
CA ASN A 170 11.19 -0.16 -22.07
C ASN A 170 10.11 0.06 -20.99
N SER A 171 10.51 0.49 -19.80
CA SER A 171 9.59 0.78 -18.69
C SER A 171 8.64 1.94 -18.96
N GLY A 172 8.99 2.85 -19.87
CA GLY A 172 8.18 3.99 -20.28
C GLY A 172 7.25 3.68 -21.46
N VAL A 173 7.60 2.78 -22.37
CA VAL A 173 6.79 2.51 -23.56
C VAL A 173 5.55 1.67 -23.25
N ARG A 174 4.40 2.03 -23.85
CA ARG A 174 3.12 1.29 -23.71
C ARG A 174 2.68 0.51 -24.95
N VAL A 175 3.37 0.72 -26.07
CA VAL A 175 3.10 0.05 -27.34
C VAL A 175 4.24 -0.91 -27.60
N LEU A 176 3.94 -2.21 -27.68
CA LEU A 176 4.94 -3.28 -27.80
C LEU A 176 5.97 -2.98 -28.90
N ASP A 177 5.51 -2.65 -30.10
CA ASP A 177 6.37 -2.41 -31.26
C ASP A 177 7.27 -1.17 -31.14
N LYS A 178 7.01 -0.30 -30.16
CA LYS A 178 7.82 0.89 -29.87
C LYS A 178 8.84 0.66 -28.75
N MET A 179 8.82 -0.51 -28.11
CA MET A 179 9.75 -0.84 -27.04
C MET A 179 11.13 -1.06 -27.65
N TRP A 180 12.20 -0.77 -26.92
CA TRP A 180 13.57 -1.00 -27.40
C TRP A 180 13.81 -2.47 -27.76
N ILE A 181 13.22 -3.37 -26.97
CA ILE A 181 13.27 -4.83 -27.19
C ILE A 181 12.60 -5.27 -28.50
N ALA A 182 11.66 -4.48 -29.03
CA ALA A 182 10.93 -4.77 -30.26
C ALA A 182 11.47 -3.98 -31.47
N GLU A 183 11.82 -2.70 -31.29
CA GLU A 183 12.26 -1.79 -32.37
C GLU A 183 13.61 -2.19 -32.99
N ARG A 184 14.37 -3.13 -32.39
CA ARG A 184 15.70 -3.58 -32.84
C ARG A 184 16.54 -2.44 -33.43
N LYS A 185 16.83 -1.42 -32.62
CA LYS A 185 17.68 -0.31 -33.05
C LYS A 185 19.11 -0.82 -33.28
N ASP A 186 19.57 -0.73 -34.53
CA ASP A 186 20.92 -1.08 -34.98
C ASP A 186 21.95 -0.01 -34.55
N ALA A 187 21.97 0.34 -33.26
CA ALA A 187 22.96 1.23 -32.70
C ALA A 187 24.24 0.44 -32.37
N ALA A 188 25.40 0.91 -32.84
CA ALA A 188 26.68 0.24 -32.63
C ALA A 188 27.00 0.03 -31.14
N TRP A 189 26.69 1.02 -30.28
CA TRP A 189 26.87 0.92 -28.83
C TRP A 189 26.00 -0.19 -28.21
N HIS A 190 24.79 -0.39 -28.73
CA HIS A 190 23.86 -1.41 -28.22
C HIS A 190 24.38 -2.80 -28.56
N GLY A 191 24.88 -3.01 -29.78
CA GLY A 191 25.56 -4.24 -30.17
C GLY A 191 26.79 -4.55 -29.31
N ALA A 192 27.64 -3.54 -29.05
CA ALA A 192 28.82 -3.67 -28.18
C ALA A 192 28.45 -4.02 -26.73
N TRP A 193 27.38 -3.42 -26.19
CA TRP A 193 26.90 -3.71 -24.85
C TRP A 193 26.26 -5.10 -24.74
N LYS A 194 25.47 -5.52 -25.73
CA LYS A 194 24.85 -6.86 -25.75
C LYS A 194 25.91 -7.96 -25.85
N SER A 195 26.97 -7.75 -26.63
CA SER A 195 28.08 -8.71 -26.80
C SER A 195 29.07 -8.76 -25.62
N ARG A 196 28.95 -7.84 -24.66
CA ARG A 196 29.82 -7.80 -23.48
C ARG A 196 29.80 -9.13 -22.72
N ASN A 197 30.99 -9.59 -22.34
CA ASN A 197 31.22 -10.85 -21.63
C ASN A 197 30.36 -10.95 -20.36
N PRO A 198 29.39 -11.90 -20.30
CA PRO A 198 28.52 -12.07 -19.14
C PRO A 198 29.27 -12.36 -17.84
N ARG A 199 30.50 -12.93 -17.91
CA ARG A 199 31.35 -13.25 -16.75
C ARG A 199 31.62 -12.05 -15.85
N LEU A 200 31.56 -10.83 -16.39
CA LEU A 200 31.80 -9.59 -15.68
C LEU A 200 30.65 -9.16 -14.76
N ALA A 201 29.44 -9.72 -14.91
CA ALA A 201 28.24 -9.20 -14.23
C ALA A 201 28.38 -9.11 -12.70
N GLN A 202 29.02 -10.09 -12.06
CA GLN A 202 29.23 -10.07 -10.61
C GLN A 202 30.23 -9.00 -10.18
N ARG A 203 31.37 -8.88 -10.88
CA ARG A 203 32.38 -7.84 -10.64
C ARG A 203 31.77 -6.45 -10.85
N ASP A 204 31.02 -6.28 -11.93
CA ASP A 204 30.38 -5.02 -12.28
C ASP A 204 29.34 -4.64 -11.22
N ASP A 205 28.61 -5.60 -10.64
CA ASP A 205 27.70 -5.33 -9.52
C ASP A 205 28.43 -4.84 -8.26
N TYR A 206 29.55 -5.45 -7.88
CA TYR A 206 30.34 -4.96 -6.74
C TYR A 206 30.87 -3.54 -6.96
N ALA A 207 31.26 -3.20 -8.21
CA ALA A 207 31.60 -1.84 -8.57
C ALA A 207 30.39 -0.90 -8.51
N ARG A 208 29.20 -1.33 -8.94
CA ARG A 208 27.95 -0.55 -8.78
C ARG A 208 27.62 -0.32 -7.30
N GLN A 209 27.89 -1.27 -6.41
CA GLN A 209 27.69 -1.08 -4.97
C GLN A 209 28.61 0.02 -4.40
N LEU A 210 29.88 0.10 -4.84
CA LEU A 210 30.77 1.23 -4.51
C LEU A 210 30.20 2.56 -5.02
N VAL A 211 29.75 2.59 -6.28
CA VAL A 211 29.18 3.79 -6.90
C VAL A 211 27.90 4.24 -6.21
N HIS A 212 27.01 3.29 -5.88
CA HIS A 212 25.76 3.55 -5.16
C HIS A 212 26.04 4.23 -3.81
N MET A 213 27.06 3.78 -3.07
CA MET A 213 27.44 4.39 -1.79
C MET A 213 28.26 5.69 -1.95
N GLN A 214 28.71 6.00 -3.17
CA GLN A 214 29.69 7.06 -3.49
C GLN A 214 31.05 6.84 -2.82
N GLU A 215 31.38 5.58 -2.55
CA GLU A 215 32.66 5.16 -1.95
C GLU A 215 33.74 4.94 -3.02
N HIS A 216 33.41 5.11 -4.31
CA HIS A 216 34.34 4.99 -5.44
C HIS A 216 35.16 6.26 -5.72
N LEU A 217 34.75 7.41 -5.20
CA LEU A 217 35.32 8.72 -5.56
C LEU A 217 36.74 8.94 -5.02
N SER A 218 37.12 8.26 -3.93
CA SER A 218 38.44 8.45 -3.31
C SER A 218 38.95 7.18 -2.64
N ILE A 219 40.25 7.18 -2.30
CA ILE A 219 40.90 6.11 -1.56
C ILE A 219 40.30 5.91 -0.17
N VAL A 220 39.86 7.01 0.47
CA VAL A 220 39.19 6.98 1.77
C VAL A 220 37.82 6.33 1.64
N GLY A 221 37.08 6.63 0.57
CA GLY A 221 35.83 5.95 0.23
C GLY A 221 36.02 4.44 0.06
N ALA A 222 37.01 4.04 -0.75
CA ALA A 222 37.31 2.61 -0.95
C ALA A 222 37.67 1.92 0.38
N GLY A 223 38.43 2.60 1.24
CA GLY A 223 38.72 2.12 2.61
C GLY A 223 37.47 1.92 3.46
N ARG A 224 36.52 2.87 3.45
CA ARG A 224 35.22 2.70 4.15
C ARG A 224 34.46 1.46 3.65
N ALA A 225 34.48 1.22 2.34
CA ALA A 225 33.82 0.06 1.74
C ALA A 225 34.46 -1.27 2.16
N VAL A 226 35.80 -1.32 2.20
CA VAL A 226 36.58 -2.48 2.68
C VAL A 226 36.22 -2.81 4.13
N GLU A 227 36.23 -1.82 5.01
CA GLU A 227 35.92 -2.03 6.43
C GLU A 227 34.44 -2.36 6.65
N ALA A 228 33.53 -1.82 5.84
CA ALA A 228 32.13 -2.21 5.89
C ALA A 228 31.92 -3.69 5.52
N CYS A 229 32.63 -4.19 4.50
CA CYS A 229 32.62 -5.60 4.13
C CYS A 229 33.24 -6.49 5.22
N ALA A 230 34.32 -6.06 5.85
CA ALA A 230 34.91 -6.81 6.97
C ALA A 230 33.90 -6.97 8.11
N ARG A 231 33.27 -5.87 8.55
CA ARG A 231 32.29 -5.88 9.64
C ARG A 231 31.07 -6.74 9.35
N SER A 232 30.54 -6.73 8.12
CA SER A 232 29.36 -7.56 7.79
C SER A 232 29.70 -9.05 7.84
N MET A 233 30.90 -9.43 7.37
CA MET A 233 31.37 -10.81 7.39
C MET A 233 31.74 -11.30 8.80
N GLU A 234 32.32 -10.43 9.64
CA GLU A 234 32.57 -10.71 11.06
C GLU A 234 31.25 -10.95 11.81
N ARG A 235 30.26 -10.07 11.66
CA ARG A 235 28.92 -10.24 12.27
C ARG A 235 28.22 -11.51 11.80
N MET A 236 28.37 -11.87 10.53
CA MET A 236 27.86 -13.14 10.01
C MET A 236 28.57 -14.32 10.67
N ALA A 237 29.89 -14.27 10.83
CA ALA A 237 30.67 -15.34 11.46
C ALA A 237 30.36 -15.51 12.96
N GLU A 238 29.98 -14.43 13.64
CA GLU A 238 29.55 -14.43 15.04
C GLU A 238 28.14 -15.00 15.26
N ASP A 239 27.30 -15.07 14.20
CA ASP A 239 25.96 -15.62 14.32
C ASP A 239 26.01 -17.13 14.62
N PRO A 240 25.29 -17.62 15.65
CA PRO A 240 25.30 -19.04 16.02
C PRO A 240 24.87 -20.00 14.91
N GLY A 241 24.14 -19.52 13.90
CA GLY A 241 23.72 -20.33 12.75
C GLY A 241 24.81 -20.51 11.68
N SER A 242 25.97 -19.85 11.82
CA SER A 242 27.04 -19.88 10.85
C SER A 242 27.97 -21.09 11.06
N ARG A 243 28.24 -21.81 9.97
CA ARG A 243 29.12 -22.98 9.97
C ARG A 243 30.58 -22.56 9.88
N THR A 244 31.47 -23.36 10.46
CA THR A 244 32.91 -23.18 10.27
C THR A 244 33.30 -23.50 8.83
N ALA A 245 33.84 -22.51 8.12
CA ALA A 245 34.32 -22.64 6.74
C ALA A 245 35.78 -22.19 6.65
N VAL A 246 36.70 -22.99 7.22
CA VAL A 246 38.11 -22.61 7.48
C VAL A 246 38.80 -22.09 6.21
N GLU A 247 38.71 -22.82 5.10
CA GLU A 247 39.37 -22.45 3.85
C GLU A 247 38.80 -21.16 3.24
N ALA A 248 37.46 -21.04 3.21
CA ALA A 248 36.81 -19.86 2.66
C ALA A 248 37.05 -18.61 3.53
N LYS A 249 37.10 -18.77 4.86
CA LYS A 249 37.51 -17.71 5.78
C LYS A 249 38.96 -17.31 5.55
N ALA A 250 39.88 -18.26 5.41
CA ALA A 250 41.29 -17.96 5.16
C ALA A 250 41.47 -17.18 3.84
N ALA A 251 40.74 -17.54 2.79
CA ALA A 251 40.73 -16.80 1.53
C ALA A 251 40.19 -15.37 1.70
N PHE A 252 39.13 -15.19 2.51
CA PHE A 252 38.62 -13.86 2.86
C PHE A 252 39.62 -13.04 3.65
N ASP A 253 40.23 -13.60 4.69
CA ASP A 253 41.22 -12.93 5.53
C ASP A 253 42.43 -12.48 4.70
N GLN A 254 42.87 -13.31 3.75
CA GLN A 254 43.93 -12.96 2.80
C GLN A 254 43.51 -11.80 1.91
N ALA A 255 42.31 -11.85 1.31
CA ALA A 255 41.79 -10.77 0.48
C ALA A 255 41.60 -9.47 1.28
N LEU A 256 41.19 -9.55 2.55
CA LEU A 256 41.02 -8.41 3.43
C LEU A 256 42.36 -7.75 3.76
N ALA A 257 43.39 -8.55 4.06
CA ALA A 257 44.74 -8.06 4.26
C ALA A 257 45.27 -7.36 3.00
N SER A 258 45.06 -7.94 1.81
CA SER A 258 45.43 -7.32 0.54
C SER A 258 44.68 -6.01 0.28
N ALA A 259 43.37 -5.96 0.59
CA ALA A 259 42.58 -4.74 0.41
C ALA A 259 43.02 -3.62 1.35
N ARG A 260 43.28 -3.91 2.62
CA ARG A 260 43.83 -2.94 3.59
C ARG A 260 45.20 -2.42 3.16
N ALA A 261 46.08 -3.31 2.70
CA ALA A 261 47.41 -2.92 2.20
C ALA A 261 47.31 -2.03 0.95
N ALA A 262 46.38 -2.32 0.02
CA ALA A 262 46.16 -1.49 -1.16
C ALA A 262 45.62 -0.09 -0.80
N VAL A 263 44.76 0.00 0.22
CA VAL A 263 44.28 1.28 0.76
C VAL A 263 45.42 2.07 1.41
N GLU A 264 46.25 1.42 2.22
CA GLU A 264 47.41 2.04 2.90
C GLU A 264 48.47 2.53 1.89
N ALA A 265 48.68 1.80 0.79
CA ALA A 265 49.59 2.19 -0.28
C ALA A 265 49.14 3.44 -1.06
N GLY A 266 47.89 3.89 -0.87
CA GLY A 266 47.38 5.15 -1.43
C GLY A 266 46.90 5.10 -2.89
N GLY A 267 46.92 3.94 -3.55
CA GLY A 267 46.52 3.79 -4.95
C GLY A 267 45.04 3.48 -5.12
N LEU A 268 44.23 4.44 -5.59
CA LEU A 268 42.77 4.30 -5.75
C LEU A 268 42.36 3.07 -6.59
N GLY A 269 42.95 2.89 -7.77
CA GLY A 269 42.60 1.77 -8.66
C GLY A 269 42.89 0.41 -8.02
N ALA A 270 44.06 0.28 -7.38
CA ALA A 270 44.44 -0.95 -6.68
C ALA A 270 43.52 -1.24 -5.49
N ALA A 271 43.13 -0.21 -4.72
CA ALA A 271 42.20 -0.36 -3.61
C ALA A 271 40.79 -0.77 -4.08
N GLN A 272 40.30 -0.18 -5.19
CA GLN A 272 39.03 -0.59 -5.80
C GLN A 272 39.08 -2.04 -6.28
N GLU A 273 40.13 -2.44 -7.00
CA GLU A 273 40.29 -3.83 -7.45
C GLU A 273 40.36 -4.81 -6.28
N ALA A 274 41.12 -4.48 -5.24
CA ALA A 274 41.23 -5.31 -4.05
C ALA A 274 39.90 -5.40 -3.29
N TYR A 275 39.10 -4.33 -3.25
CA TYR A 275 37.73 -4.39 -2.73
C TYR A 275 36.85 -5.36 -3.53
N LEU A 276 36.91 -5.34 -4.86
CA LEU A 276 36.13 -6.27 -5.69
C LEU A 276 36.54 -7.73 -5.43
N ALA A 277 37.84 -7.99 -5.26
CA ALA A 277 38.36 -9.31 -4.87
C ALA A 277 37.91 -9.72 -3.46
N LEU A 278 37.91 -8.79 -2.50
CA LEU A 278 37.40 -9.00 -1.15
C LEU A 278 35.92 -9.39 -1.16
N ARG A 279 35.09 -8.70 -1.95
CA ARG A 279 33.67 -9.05 -2.11
C ARG A 279 33.48 -10.44 -2.70
N GLN A 280 34.27 -10.81 -3.70
CA GLN A 280 34.25 -12.16 -4.28
C GLN A 280 34.59 -13.23 -3.23
N ALA A 281 35.65 -13.02 -2.43
CA ALA A 281 36.02 -13.93 -1.35
C ALA A 281 34.93 -13.98 -0.26
N GLY A 282 34.33 -12.81 0.06
CA GLY A 282 33.24 -12.68 1.03
C GLY A 282 32.01 -13.49 0.62
N ARG A 283 31.62 -13.44 -0.66
CA ARG A 283 30.55 -14.31 -1.19
C ARG A 283 30.89 -15.79 -1.05
N GLY A 284 32.13 -16.19 -1.37
CA GLY A 284 32.58 -17.57 -1.22
C GLY A 284 32.47 -18.05 0.23
N TRP A 285 32.87 -17.21 1.18
CA TRP A 285 32.72 -17.50 2.59
C TRP A 285 31.27 -17.53 3.04
N LEU A 286 30.45 -16.57 2.61
CA LEU A 286 29.01 -16.56 2.90
C LEU A 286 28.34 -17.85 2.43
N ALA A 287 28.57 -18.27 1.18
CA ALA A 287 28.01 -19.49 0.61
C ALA A 287 28.46 -20.77 1.35
N ALA A 288 29.70 -20.80 1.84
CA ALA A 288 30.23 -21.94 2.58
C ALA A 288 29.73 -21.98 4.05
N ALA A 289 29.55 -20.82 4.67
CA ALA A 289 29.17 -20.70 6.07
C ALA A 289 27.65 -20.80 6.29
N ARG A 290 26.83 -20.43 5.30
CA ARG A 290 25.39 -20.23 5.45
C ARG A 290 24.55 -21.27 4.68
N ALA A 291 23.75 -22.03 5.42
CA ALA A 291 22.81 -23.02 4.86
C ALA A 291 21.63 -22.38 4.11
N ASP A 292 21.33 -21.13 4.44
CA ASP A 292 20.34 -20.26 3.81
C ASP A 292 20.87 -19.56 2.55
N PHE A 293 22.13 -19.79 2.14
CA PHE A 293 22.56 -19.37 0.81
C PHE A 293 21.83 -20.19 -0.28
N PRO A 294 21.25 -19.57 -1.32
CA PRO A 294 20.34 -20.22 -2.27
C PRO A 294 21.09 -20.99 -3.38
N SER A 295 21.91 -21.96 -2.98
CA SER A 295 22.75 -22.77 -3.89
C SER A 295 21.93 -23.62 -4.86
N GLU A 296 20.71 -24.01 -4.48
CA GLU A 296 19.75 -24.76 -5.29
C GLU A 296 19.13 -23.94 -6.43
N GLY A 297 19.29 -22.61 -6.39
CA GLY A 297 18.69 -21.70 -7.35
C GLY A 297 17.29 -21.21 -6.95
N PHE A 298 16.60 -20.58 -7.88
CA PHE A 298 15.34 -19.88 -7.66
C PHE A 298 14.52 -19.73 -8.95
N VAL A 299 13.23 -19.48 -8.79
CA VAL A 299 12.34 -19.00 -9.85
C VAL A 299 12.09 -17.50 -9.68
N PHE A 300 11.91 -16.79 -10.78
CA PHE A 300 11.56 -15.36 -10.80
C PHE A 300 10.83 -15.07 -12.12
N PHE A 301 10.18 -13.91 -12.25
CA PHE A 301 9.68 -13.47 -13.55
C PHE A 301 10.30 -12.14 -13.95
N THR A 302 10.28 -11.84 -15.26
CA THR A 302 10.75 -10.56 -15.78
C THR A 302 9.61 -9.70 -16.28
N ASN A 303 9.77 -8.38 -16.15
CA ASN A 303 8.90 -7.39 -16.78
C ASN A 303 9.69 -6.08 -16.97
N PRO A 304 9.45 -5.28 -18.02
CA PRO A 304 10.05 -3.95 -18.18
C PRO A 304 9.69 -2.96 -17.05
N SER A 305 8.56 -3.13 -16.36
CA SER A 305 8.13 -2.25 -15.28
C SER A 305 7.54 -3.03 -14.11
N VAL A 306 7.40 -2.37 -12.96
CA VAL A 306 6.70 -2.94 -11.80
C VAL A 306 5.26 -3.25 -12.20
N THR A 307 4.88 -4.53 -12.13
CA THR A 307 3.53 -4.98 -12.46
C THR A 307 2.51 -4.33 -11.53
N GLY A 308 1.55 -3.60 -12.09
CA GLY A 308 0.59 -2.81 -11.31
C GLY A 308 0.93 -1.33 -11.27
N GLY A 309 2.04 -0.94 -11.87
CA GLY A 309 2.47 0.45 -11.95
C GLY A 309 3.30 0.90 -10.75
N ILE A 310 3.99 2.03 -10.94
CA ILE A 310 4.89 2.65 -9.95
C ILE A 310 4.21 3.77 -9.14
N GLY A 311 2.89 3.92 -9.27
CA GLY A 311 2.12 4.86 -8.47
C GLY A 311 1.20 4.11 -7.50
N ASN A 312 -0.06 4.53 -7.40
CA ASN A 312 -1.03 3.94 -6.49
C ASN A 312 -1.26 2.41 -6.70
N VAL A 313 -1.30 1.64 -5.61
CA VAL A 313 -1.57 0.18 -5.61
C VAL A 313 -2.85 -0.21 -6.37
N ASN A 314 -3.81 0.71 -6.50
CA ASN A 314 -5.10 0.47 -7.14
C ASN A 314 -5.09 0.66 -8.67
N PHE A 315 -3.91 0.85 -9.29
CA PHE A 315 -3.84 1.01 -10.73
C PHE A 315 -4.35 -0.25 -11.45
N PRO A 316 -5.26 -0.09 -12.44
CA PRO A 316 -5.84 -1.21 -13.17
C PRO A 316 -4.78 -2.06 -13.85
N VAL A 317 -5.14 -3.32 -14.11
CA VAL A 317 -4.40 -4.16 -15.06
C VAL A 317 -4.68 -3.61 -16.46
N THR A 318 -3.71 -2.90 -17.01
CA THR A 318 -3.78 -2.33 -18.37
C THR A 318 -2.49 -2.67 -19.09
N GLY A 319 -2.47 -2.57 -20.43
CA GLY A 319 -1.22 -2.63 -21.20
C GLY A 319 -0.24 -1.52 -20.82
N ALA A 320 -0.70 -0.45 -20.16
CA ALA A 320 0.18 0.60 -19.66
C ALA A 320 0.92 0.20 -18.36
N THR A 321 0.28 -0.59 -17.50
CA THR A 321 0.86 -1.05 -16.23
C THR A 321 1.40 -2.48 -16.31
N ASN A 322 1.15 -3.17 -17.43
CA ASN A 322 1.56 -4.55 -17.71
C ASN A 322 1.86 -4.72 -19.19
N PRO A 323 3.02 -4.24 -19.66
CA PRO A 323 3.43 -4.46 -21.04
C PRO A 323 3.41 -5.97 -21.36
N PRO A 324 2.95 -6.39 -22.57
CA PRO A 324 2.74 -7.80 -22.91
C PRO A 324 4.05 -8.52 -23.28
N VAL A 325 5.01 -8.45 -22.37
CA VAL A 325 6.34 -9.05 -22.48
C VAL A 325 6.78 -9.57 -21.11
N GLY A 326 7.86 -10.34 -21.13
CA GLY A 326 8.40 -10.99 -19.95
C GLY A 326 8.10 -12.48 -19.96
N ASP A 327 8.74 -13.18 -19.05
CA ASP A 327 8.60 -14.63 -18.90
C ASP A 327 8.82 -15.01 -17.43
N ILE A 328 8.51 -16.24 -17.10
CA ILE A 328 8.92 -16.87 -15.85
C ILE A 328 10.17 -17.71 -16.14
N PHE A 329 11.14 -17.62 -15.23
CA PHE A 329 12.45 -18.20 -15.38
C PHE A 329 12.79 -19.11 -14.22
N ILE A 330 13.34 -20.28 -14.53
CA ILE A 330 13.97 -21.20 -13.57
C ILE A 330 15.48 -20.99 -13.68
N LYS A 331 16.14 -20.67 -12.57
CA LYS A 331 17.60 -20.58 -12.50
C LYS A 331 18.12 -21.54 -11.44
N ARG A 332 18.86 -22.58 -11.85
CA ARG A 332 19.36 -23.66 -10.96
C ARG A 332 20.74 -23.40 -10.37
N SER A 333 21.09 -22.13 -10.20
CA SER A 333 22.39 -21.70 -9.68
C SER A 333 22.30 -20.27 -9.14
N PRO A 334 23.03 -19.94 -8.06
CA PRO A 334 23.15 -18.57 -7.56
C PRO A 334 24.13 -17.73 -8.38
N VAL A 335 24.83 -18.30 -9.37
CA VAL A 335 25.89 -17.63 -10.14
C VAL A 335 25.27 -16.63 -11.13
N PRO A 336 25.53 -15.30 -11.03
CA PRO A 336 24.87 -14.28 -11.86
C PRO A 336 24.94 -14.54 -13.36
N GLN A 337 26.05 -15.10 -13.82
CA GLN A 337 26.41 -15.22 -15.23
C GLN A 337 25.82 -16.46 -15.90
N GLU A 338 25.28 -17.39 -15.12
CA GLU A 338 24.53 -18.53 -15.65
C GLU A 338 23.13 -18.09 -16.11
N MET A 339 22.76 -18.55 -17.30
CA MET A 339 21.51 -18.19 -17.94
C MET A 339 20.34 -18.97 -17.32
N PRO A 340 19.21 -18.30 -17.03
CA PRO A 340 18.00 -18.99 -16.61
C PRO A 340 17.31 -19.69 -17.79
N GLN A 341 16.39 -20.61 -17.46
CA GLN A 341 15.54 -21.34 -18.41
C GLN A 341 14.12 -20.77 -18.42
N SER A 342 13.60 -20.45 -19.60
CA SER A 342 12.23 -19.99 -19.81
C SER A 342 11.19 -21.09 -19.48
N VAL A 343 10.09 -20.68 -18.85
CA VAL A 343 8.95 -21.55 -18.50
C VAL A 343 7.80 -21.36 -19.49
N LEU A 344 7.41 -20.12 -19.78
CA LEU A 344 6.26 -19.82 -20.62
C LEU A 344 6.64 -19.87 -22.10
N GLY A 345 7.72 -19.19 -22.50
CA GLY A 345 8.00 -18.94 -23.91
C GLY A 345 6.78 -18.34 -24.61
N ASP A 346 6.40 -18.91 -25.76
CA ASP A 346 5.22 -18.45 -26.53
C ASP A 346 3.91 -19.19 -26.16
N LYS A 347 3.90 -20.08 -25.15
CA LYS A 347 2.78 -21.02 -24.88
C LYS A 347 1.44 -20.34 -24.57
N LEU A 348 1.45 -19.13 -24.02
CA LEU A 348 0.25 -18.37 -23.62
C LEU A 348 -0.03 -17.17 -24.54
N GLY A 349 0.77 -16.97 -25.59
CA GLY A 349 0.67 -15.79 -26.45
C GLY A 349 1.11 -14.49 -25.75
N LEU A 350 0.62 -13.36 -26.26
CA LEU A 350 1.00 -12.03 -25.77
C LEU A 350 0.31 -11.71 -24.44
N GLY A 351 1.11 -11.44 -23.42
CA GLY A 351 0.61 -11.09 -22.11
C GLY A 351 1.72 -10.88 -21.11
N SER A 352 1.36 -10.85 -19.83
CA SER A 352 2.34 -10.66 -18.76
C SER A 352 1.89 -11.28 -17.44
N VAL A 353 2.89 -11.65 -16.64
CA VAL A 353 2.70 -12.28 -15.34
C VAL A 353 2.22 -11.24 -14.30
N ARG A 354 1.26 -11.62 -13.45
CA ARG A 354 0.65 -10.80 -12.40
C ARG A 354 0.71 -11.48 -11.03
N GLY A 355 1.92 -11.84 -10.64
CA GLY A 355 2.20 -12.56 -9.41
C GLY A 355 2.29 -14.06 -9.62
N MET A 356 3.07 -14.71 -8.76
CA MET A 356 3.28 -16.14 -8.75
C MET A 356 3.57 -16.65 -7.34
N ASP A 357 3.43 -17.95 -7.14
CA ASP A 357 3.78 -18.65 -5.92
C ASP A 357 4.35 -20.04 -6.27
N LEU A 358 5.24 -20.52 -5.41
CA LEU A 358 5.88 -21.82 -5.54
C LEU A 358 5.38 -22.74 -4.42
N SER A 359 4.94 -23.93 -4.82
CA SER A 359 4.51 -24.99 -3.90
C SER A 359 5.61 -25.33 -2.88
N TRP A 360 5.21 -25.91 -1.75
CA TRP A 360 6.14 -26.24 -0.67
C TRP A 360 7.18 -27.27 -1.06
N GLU A 361 6.87 -28.14 -2.02
CA GLU A 361 7.78 -29.15 -2.54
C GLU A 361 8.79 -28.56 -3.55
N ALA A 362 8.60 -27.29 -3.95
CA ALA A 362 9.37 -26.60 -4.98
C ALA A 362 9.34 -27.30 -6.35
N ASP A 363 8.20 -27.92 -6.70
CA ASP A 363 7.99 -28.67 -7.95
C ASP A 363 6.89 -28.06 -8.84
N ARG A 364 5.92 -27.36 -8.26
CA ARG A 364 4.81 -26.71 -8.98
C ARG A 364 4.76 -25.21 -8.77
N LEU A 365 4.48 -24.49 -9.84
CA LEU A 365 4.34 -23.05 -9.90
C LEU A 365 2.90 -22.67 -10.20
N LEU A 366 2.36 -21.74 -9.41
CA LEU A 366 1.08 -21.08 -9.62
C LEU A 366 1.35 -19.64 -10.04
N PHE A 367 0.65 -19.14 -11.04
CA PHE A 367 0.85 -17.77 -11.51
C PHE A 367 -0.43 -17.19 -12.10
N SER A 368 -0.51 -15.86 -12.12
CA SER A 368 -1.53 -15.14 -12.89
C SER A 368 -0.92 -14.65 -14.18
N PHE A 369 -1.68 -14.72 -15.27
CA PHE A 369 -1.29 -14.20 -16.57
C PHE A 369 -2.39 -13.31 -17.13
N TRP A 370 -2.04 -12.07 -17.43
CA TRP A 370 -2.90 -11.12 -18.12
C TRP A 370 -2.71 -11.21 -19.62
N HIS A 371 -3.78 -11.57 -20.33
CA HIS A 371 -3.82 -11.61 -21.78
C HIS A 371 -4.04 -10.22 -22.36
N ALA A 372 -3.14 -9.77 -23.22
CA ALA A 372 -3.23 -8.43 -23.78
C ALA A 372 -4.29 -8.36 -24.88
N PRO A 373 -5.17 -7.33 -24.87
CA PRO A 373 -6.07 -7.11 -25.98
C PRO A 373 -5.33 -6.63 -27.24
N MET A 374 -5.63 -7.27 -28.37
CA MET A 374 -4.94 -7.15 -29.66
C MET A 374 -5.16 -5.83 -30.43
N THR A 375 -5.89 -4.84 -29.90
CA THR A 375 -6.45 -3.76 -30.74
C THR A 375 -5.64 -2.46 -30.81
N GLY A 376 -4.51 -2.34 -30.09
CA GLY A 376 -3.65 -1.14 -30.15
C GLY A 376 -4.24 0.14 -29.52
N ASP A 377 -5.50 0.11 -29.07
CA ASP A 377 -6.09 1.17 -28.26
C ASP A 377 -5.46 1.17 -26.87
N PRO A 378 -5.03 2.33 -26.33
CA PRO A 378 -4.53 2.40 -24.97
C PRO A 378 -5.67 2.00 -24.01
N PRO A 379 -5.51 0.93 -23.21
CA PRO A 379 -6.48 0.59 -22.18
C PRO A 379 -6.41 1.64 -21.07
N TYR A 380 -7.06 2.78 -21.28
CA TYR A 380 -7.32 3.74 -20.21
C TYR A 380 -8.50 3.21 -19.42
N GLY A 381 -8.20 2.45 -18.36
CA GLY A 381 -9.18 1.90 -17.44
C GLY A 381 -9.43 0.41 -17.64
N TRP A 382 -10.37 -0.11 -16.85
CA TRP A 382 -10.71 -1.53 -16.69
C TRP A 382 -11.51 -2.11 -17.87
N THR A 383 -11.22 -1.68 -19.10
CA THR A 383 -12.08 -1.93 -20.28
C THR A 383 -11.93 -3.33 -20.87
N LEU A 384 -10.81 -4.01 -20.63
CA LEU A 384 -10.49 -5.34 -21.15
C LEU A 384 -9.81 -6.16 -20.04
N LYS A 385 -10.64 -6.81 -19.23
CA LYS A 385 -10.23 -7.59 -18.05
C LYS A 385 -10.08 -9.05 -18.45
N ASN A 386 -8.84 -9.55 -18.38
CA ASN A 386 -8.49 -10.85 -18.93
C ASN A 386 -7.27 -11.44 -18.22
N ALA A 387 -7.22 -11.34 -16.88
CA ALA A 387 -6.19 -12.00 -16.08
C ALA A 387 -6.74 -13.27 -15.45
N HIS A 388 -6.07 -14.38 -15.71
CA HIS A 388 -6.46 -15.71 -15.26
C HIS A 388 -5.35 -16.40 -14.50
N LEU A 389 -5.74 -17.39 -13.69
CA LEU A 389 -4.81 -18.23 -12.94
C LEU A 389 -4.38 -19.45 -13.74
N TYR A 390 -3.10 -19.81 -13.59
CA TYR A 390 -2.46 -20.93 -14.26
C TYR A 390 -1.56 -21.69 -13.29
N GLU A 391 -1.42 -22.99 -13.51
CA GLU A 391 -0.47 -23.86 -12.81
C GLU A 391 0.43 -24.57 -13.82
N THR A 392 1.68 -24.80 -13.45
CA THR A 392 2.62 -25.59 -14.24
C THR A 392 3.58 -26.36 -13.33
N ASP A 393 3.95 -27.58 -13.75
CA ASP A 393 5.02 -28.35 -13.12
C ASP A 393 6.39 -27.91 -13.65
N LEU A 394 7.41 -27.84 -12.79
CA LEU A 394 8.73 -27.32 -13.15
C LEU A 394 9.56 -28.29 -14.01
N GLU A 395 9.23 -29.59 -14.04
CA GLU A 395 9.90 -30.59 -14.88
C GLU A 395 9.24 -30.68 -16.26
N GLY A 396 7.94 -31.00 -16.29
CA GLY A 396 7.16 -31.18 -17.52
C GLY A 396 6.77 -29.86 -18.21
N ARG A 397 6.63 -28.76 -17.46
CA ARG A 397 6.26 -27.42 -17.95
C ARG A 397 4.98 -27.37 -18.78
N GLU A 398 4.07 -28.32 -18.54
CA GLU A 398 2.70 -28.27 -19.06
C GLU A 398 1.92 -27.20 -18.29
N ILE A 399 1.18 -26.34 -19.00
CA ILE A 399 0.46 -25.21 -18.40
C ILE A 399 -1.03 -25.52 -18.37
N ARG A 400 -1.64 -25.45 -17.18
CA ARG A 400 -3.07 -25.65 -16.95
C ARG A 400 -3.73 -24.36 -16.50
N GLN A 401 -4.74 -23.90 -17.23
CA GLN A 401 -5.58 -22.78 -16.82
C GLN A 401 -6.59 -23.19 -15.74
N LEU A 402 -6.68 -22.42 -14.66
CA LEU A 402 -7.53 -22.67 -13.49
C LEU A 402 -8.82 -21.83 -13.53
N THR A 403 -8.72 -20.53 -13.81
CA THR A 403 -9.89 -19.64 -13.92
C THR A 403 -10.18 -19.27 -15.37
N LYS A 404 -11.47 -19.17 -15.72
CA LYS A 404 -11.91 -19.04 -17.13
C LYS A 404 -12.99 -17.98 -17.35
N ALA A 405 -13.52 -17.38 -16.29
CA ALA A 405 -14.60 -16.41 -16.41
C ALA A 405 -14.07 -15.07 -16.92
N ASP A 406 -14.62 -14.62 -18.04
CA ASP A 406 -14.31 -13.34 -18.67
C ASP A 406 -14.71 -12.14 -17.79
N GLY A 407 -14.10 -10.98 -18.03
CA GLY A 407 -14.50 -9.73 -17.38
C GLY A 407 -13.99 -9.55 -15.95
N TYR A 408 -13.06 -10.39 -15.51
CA TYR A 408 -12.42 -10.33 -14.19
C TYR A 408 -10.90 -10.37 -14.27
N ASN A 409 -10.24 -9.84 -13.24
CA ASN A 409 -8.80 -9.92 -13.10
C ASN A 409 -8.45 -10.78 -11.87
N ASP A 410 -8.10 -12.05 -12.10
CA ASP A 410 -7.62 -12.94 -11.05
C ASP A 410 -6.09 -12.86 -10.97
N ILE A 411 -5.56 -12.30 -9.89
CA ILE A 411 -4.15 -11.92 -9.74
C ILE A 411 -3.60 -12.32 -8.37
N GLU A 412 -2.27 -12.28 -8.22
CA GLU A 412 -1.56 -12.51 -6.95
C GLU A 412 -1.97 -13.82 -6.26
N PRO A 413 -1.85 -14.98 -6.95
CA PRO A 413 -2.31 -16.24 -6.42
C PRO A 413 -1.31 -16.86 -5.44
N CYS A 414 -1.82 -17.63 -4.47
CA CYS A 414 -1.04 -18.41 -3.51
C CYS A 414 -1.65 -19.82 -3.35
N PHE A 415 -0.81 -20.84 -3.19
CA PHE A 415 -1.24 -22.20 -2.90
C PHE A 415 -1.80 -22.31 -1.48
N LEU A 416 -2.81 -23.15 -1.27
CA LEU A 416 -3.30 -23.54 0.06
C LEU A 416 -2.84 -24.95 0.45
N PRO A 417 -2.55 -25.22 1.74
CA PRO A 417 -2.00 -26.52 2.17
C PRO A 417 -2.90 -27.72 1.85
N ASP A 418 -4.18 -27.48 1.65
CA ASP A 418 -5.19 -28.48 1.34
C ASP A 418 -5.36 -28.75 -0.17
N GLY A 419 -4.55 -28.11 -1.01
CA GLY A 419 -4.59 -28.23 -2.47
C GLY A 419 -5.49 -27.22 -3.17
N GLY A 420 -6.14 -26.31 -2.43
CA GLY A 420 -6.84 -25.17 -3.01
C GLY A 420 -5.92 -24.01 -3.38
N TYR A 421 -6.53 -22.91 -3.82
CA TYR A 421 -5.84 -21.67 -4.20
C TYR A 421 -6.55 -20.47 -3.60
N ILE A 422 -5.81 -19.45 -3.19
CA ILE A 422 -6.33 -18.13 -2.81
C ILE A 422 -5.70 -17.06 -3.69
N PHE A 423 -6.46 -16.02 -4.04
CA PHE A 423 -6.00 -14.97 -4.96
C PHE A 423 -6.82 -13.69 -4.78
N ALA A 424 -6.30 -12.58 -5.29
CA ALA A 424 -7.03 -11.31 -5.33
C ALA A 424 -7.81 -11.18 -6.65
N SER A 425 -9.04 -10.67 -6.58
CA SER A 425 -9.90 -10.50 -7.75
C SER A 425 -10.86 -9.31 -7.62
N ASP A 426 -11.22 -8.70 -8.76
CA ASP A 426 -12.19 -7.61 -8.85
C ASP A 426 -13.66 -8.10 -9.07
N ARG A 427 -13.88 -9.40 -8.82
CA ARG A 427 -15.18 -10.10 -8.94
C ARG A 427 -16.29 -9.51 -8.09
N SER A 428 -15.97 -9.00 -6.90
CA SER A 428 -16.93 -8.32 -6.02
C SER A 428 -17.62 -7.11 -6.69
N SER A 429 -17.01 -6.53 -7.72
CA SER A 429 -17.61 -5.42 -8.50
C SER A 429 -17.93 -4.19 -7.65
N PHE A 430 -17.05 -3.86 -6.70
CA PHE A 430 -17.11 -2.61 -5.93
C PHE A 430 -16.15 -1.58 -6.51
N GLY A 431 -16.52 -0.31 -6.41
CA GLY A 431 -15.68 0.85 -6.65
C GLY A 431 -14.96 1.29 -5.38
N ASN A 432 -13.78 1.87 -5.53
CA ASN A 432 -13.01 2.34 -4.39
C ASN A 432 -13.45 3.74 -3.93
N GLN A 433 -13.37 3.99 -2.62
CA GLN A 433 -13.76 5.28 -2.04
C GLN A 433 -12.71 6.37 -2.25
N CYS A 434 -11.47 5.98 -2.59
CA CYS A 434 -10.37 6.88 -2.95
C CYS A 434 -10.21 7.10 -4.46
N ALA A 435 -11.15 6.65 -5.30
CA ALA A 435 -11.21 7.13 -6.68
C ALA A 435 -11.18 8.66 -6.63
N GLY A 436 -10.29 9.27 -7.41
CA GLY A 436 -10.12 10.71 -7.53
C GLY A 436 -11.39 11.39 -8.08
N PRO A 437 -11.29 12.38 -9.00
CA PRO A 437 -12.47 13.11 -9.47
C PRO A 437 -13.61 12.15 -9.84
N ILE A 438 -14.86 12.54 -9.65
CA ILE A 438 -16.13 11.79 -9.88
C ILE A 438 -16.24 11.01 -11.21
N LEU A 439 -15.26 11.15 -12.11
CA LEU A 439 -15.09 10.47 -13.38
C LEU A 439 -14.05 9.33 -13.35
N GLN A 440 -13.46 9.04 -12.18
CA GLN A 440 -12.48 7.97 -12.03
C GLN A 440 -13.14 6.61 -11.89
N ASN A 441 -12.79 5.74 -12.84
CA ASN A 441 -13.38 4.44 -12.98
C ASN A 441 -12.45 3.37 -12.41
N LYS A 442 -12.56 3.06 -11.11
CA LYS A 442 -11.71 2.06 -10.43
C LYS A 442 -12.54 1.01 -9.71
N ARG A 443 -12.11 -0.26 -9.77
CA ARG A 443 -12.66 -1.34 -8.95
C ARG A 443 -11.68 -1.77 -7.86
N CYS A 444 -12.24 -2.17 -6.72
CA CYS A 444 -11.50 -2.82 -5.64
C CYS A 444 -11.23 -4.28 -5.99
N THR A 445 -10.11 -4.81 -5.50
CA THR A 445 -9.88 -6.25 -5.42
C THR A 445 -10.16 -6.72 -4.00
N THR A 446 -10.74 -7.91 -3.88
CA THR A 446 -10.94 -8.66 -2.63
C THR A 446 -10.39 -10.07 -2.81
N LEU A 447 -10.35 -10.88 -1.75
CA LEU A 447 -9.79 -12.23 -1.80
C LEU A 447 -10.85 -13.27 -2.16
N PHE A 448 -10.47 -14.20 -3.02
CA PHE A 448 -11.27 -15.34 -3.45
C PHE A 448 -10.49 -16.62 -3.28
N ARG A 449 -11.22 -17.70 -2.99
CA ARG A 449 -10.68 -19.06 -2.98
C ARG A 449 -11.25 -19.86 -4.12
N LEU A 450 -10.38 -20.56 -4.84
CA LEU A 450 -10.76 -21.61 -5.77
C LEU A 450 -10.39 -22.96 -5.14
N ASP A 451 -11.39 -23.82 -4.96
CA ASP A 451 -11.20 -25.18 -4.47
C ASP A 451 -12.01 -26.13 -5.36
N PRO A 452 -11.35 -26.84 -6.29
CA PRO A 452 -12.03 -27.77 -7.21
C PRO A 452 -12.87 -28.85 -6.51
N ARG A 453 -12.63 -29.11 -5.22
CA ARG A 453 -13.44 -30.04 -4.41
C ARG A 453 -14.75 -29.42 -3.92
N ARG A 454 -14.80 -28.09 -3.76
CA ARG A 454 -16.00 -27.32 -3.40
C ARG A 454 -16.82 -26.95 -4.64
N GLY A 455 -16.16 -26.74 -5.77
CA GLY A 455 -16.80 -26.38 -7.02
C GLY A 455 -15.80 -25.83 -8.04
N ALA A 456 -16.26 -25.62 -9.26
CA ALA A 456 -15.44 -25.03 -10.33
C ALA A 456 -15.29 -23.51 -10.21
N GLU A 457 -16.17 -22.86 -9.45
CA GLU A 457 -16.21 -21.41 -9.32
C GLU A 457 -15.49 -20.90 -8.05
N PRO A 458 -14.78 -19.76 -8.14
CA PRO A 458 -14.23 -19.11 -6.97
C PRO A 458 -15.29 -18.59 -6.00
N VAL A 459 -15.01 -18.66 -4.70
CA VAL A 459 -15.87 -18.14 -3.62
C VAL A 459 -15.18 -16.98 -2.93
N ALA A 460 -15.91 -15.91 -2.61
CA ALA A 460 -15.38 -14.76 -1.89
C ALA A 460 -14.98 -15.16 -0.46
N ILE A 461 -13.75 -14.84 -0.09
CA ILE A 461 -13.16 -15.06 1.25
C ILE A 461 -13.15 -13.76 2.03
N SER A 462 -12.98 -12.64 1.33
CA SER A 462 -13.17 -11.31 1.88
C SER A 462 -14.15 -10.51 1.03
N ASN A 463 -14.82 -9.57 1.67
CA ASN A 463 -15.74 -8.65 1.01
C ASN A 463 -15.50 -7.24 1.56
N ASN A 464 -14.24 -6.81 1.56
CA ASN A 464 -13.86 -5.47 1.98
C ASN A 464 -14.46 -4.44 1.01
N LYS A 465 -14.93 -3.31 1.56
CA LYS A 465 -15.38 -2.16 0.75
C LYS A 465 -14.23 -1.45 0.04
N ASP A 466 -13.02 -1.63 0.55
CA ASP A 466 -11.78 -1.13 -0.03
C ASP A 466 -10.98 -2.32 -0.63
N PHE A 467 -9.65 -2.32 -0.56
CA PHE A 467 -8.80 -3.34 -1.17
C PHE A 467 -8.31 -4.41 -0.19
N ASP A 468 -8.33 -5.67 -0.65
CA ASP A 468 -7.52 -6.75 -0.09
C ASP A 468 -6.61 -7.34 -1.17
N ARG A 469 -5.32 -7.51 -0.86
CA ARG A 469 -4.27 -7.92 -1.81
C ARG A 469 -3.11 -8.65 -1.13
N HIS A 470 -2.22 -9.23 -1.94
CA HIS A 470 -0.99 -9.90 -1.49
C HIS A 470 -1.23 -11.00 -0.44
N PRO A 471 -2.09 -12.00 -0.74
CA PRO A 471 -2.30 -13.10 0.19
C PRO A 471 -1.07 -14.00 0.26
N HIS A 472 -0.67 -14.40 1.47
CA HIS A 472 0.38 -15.38 1.74
C HIS A 472 -0.04 -16.34 2.85
N VAL A 473 0.36 -17.61 2.75
CA VAL A 473 0.09 -18.60 3.80
C VAL A 473 1.13 -18.49 4.94
N LEU A 474 0.65 -18.40 6.18
CA LEU A 474 1.43 -18.39 7.41
C LEU A 474 1.83 -19.81 7.85
N ASN A 475 2.80 -19.91 8.76
CA ASN A 475 3.32 -21.17 9.30
C ASN A 475 2.24 -22.02 10.00
N ASP A 476 1.14 -21.40 10.46
CA ASP A 476 0.00 -22.07 11.09
C ASP A 476 -1.11 -22.47 10.10
N GLY A 477 -0.90 -22.27 8.80
CA GLY A 477 -1.86 -22.59 7.73
C GLY A 477 -2.96 -21.55 7.54
N THR A 478 -2.97 -20.46 8.31
CA THR A 478 -3.82 -19.29 8.04
C THR A 478 -3.23 -18.42 6.92
N VAL A 479 -3.98 -17.43 6.45
CA VAL A 479 -3.57 -16.53 5.36
C VAL A 479 -3.44 -15.11 5.90
N VAL A 480 -2.32 -14.46 5.58
CA VAL A 480 -2.06 -13.04 5.82
C VAL A 480 -2.22 -12.24 4.53
N PHE A 481 -2.70 -11.00 4.61
CA PHE A 481 -2.90 -10.14 3.44
C PHE A 481 -2.90 -8.64 3.82
N LEU A 482 -2.68 -7.79 2.82
CA LEU A 482 -2.88 -6.34 2.91
C LEU A 482 -4.37 -6.03 2.93
N HIS A 483 -4.83 -5.21 3.88
CA HIS A 483 -6.20 -4.74 4.01
C HIS A 483 -6.22 -3.21 4.10
N TRP A 484 -6.95 -2.57 3.16
CA TRP A 484 -7.21 -1.14 3.17
C TRP A 484 -8.45 -0.85 4.00
N GLU A 485 -8.42 0.20 4.82
CA GLU A 485 -9.57 0.54 5.64
C GLU A 485 -9.82 2.04 5.74
N TYR A 486 -10.84 2.52 5.02
CA TYR A 486 -11.31 3.90 5.09
C TYR A 486 -12.55 4.06 5.98
N GLN A 487 -12.73 3.17 6.96
CA GLN A 487 -13.89 3.25 7.85
C GLN A 487 -13.71 4.38 8.86
N GLU A 488 -14.20 5.57 8.46
CA GLU A 488 -14.08 6.81 9.22
C GLU A 488 -12.64 7.16 9.62
N ARG A 489 -11.66 6.78 8.79
CA ARG A 489 -10.22 7.09 8.94
C ARG A 489 -9.69 7.68 7.65
N GLY A 490 -8.60 8.45 7.77
CA GLY A 490 -7.91 9.04 6.64
C GLY A 490 -7.41 7.99 5.65
N LEU A 491 -7.43 8.35 4.36
CA LEU A 491 -7.15 7.45 3.26
C LEU A 491 -5.68 7.01 3.11
N TYR A 492 -4.77 7.67 3.86
CA TYR A 492 -3.33 7.57 3.67
C TYR A 492 -2.66 6.50 4.53
N SER A 493 -3.03 6.35 5.81
CA SER A 493 -2.23 5.59 6.77
C SER A 493 -2.80 4.21 7.16
N SER A 494 -3.98 3.84 6.68
CA SER A 494 -4.69 2.61 7.08
C SER A 494 -4.57 1.51 6.03
N HIS A 495 -3.33 1.22 5.61
CA HIS A 495 -2.98 0.09 4.74
C HIS A 495 -2.24 -0.95 5.57
N ASN A 496 -3.03 -1.80 6.22
CA ASN A 496 -2.60 -2.62 7.36
C ASN A 496 -2.56 -4.09 6.98
N THR A 497 -2.07 -4.94 7.89
CA THR A 497 -2.03 -6.38 7.66
C THR A 497 -3.14 -7.07 8.42
N TRP A 498 -3.89 -7.93 7.74
CA TRP A 498 -4.96 -8.74 8.29
C TRP A 498 -4.66 -10.22 8.07
N ARG A 499 -5.33 -11.07 8.85
CA ARG A 499 -5.24 -12.52 8.73
C ARG A 499 -6.63 -13.15 8.69
N SER A 500 -6.75 -14.33 8.09
CA SER A 500 -7.96 -15.15 8.12
C SER A 500 -7.62 -16.63 7.97
N ARG A 501 -8.53 -17.53 8.31
CA ARG A 501 -8.42 -18.93 7.88
C ARG A 501 -8.60 -19.00 6.36
N PRO A 502 -8.11 -20.05 5.67
CA PRO A 502 -8.24 -20.19 4.22
C PRO A 502 -9.67 -20.23 3.69
N ASP A 503 -10.67 -20.39 4.54
CA ASP A 503 -12.10 -20.38 4.21
C ASP A 503 -12.77 -19.01 4.48
N GLY A 504 -12.00 -18.01 4.92
CA GLY A 504 -12.46 -16.66 5.24
C GLY A 504 -13.00 -16.48 6.65
N THR A 505 -13.11 -17.57 7.43
CA THR A 505 -13.48 -17.49 8.83
C THR A 505 -12.32 -16.97 9.68
N ASN A 506 -12.59 -16.52 10.90
CA ASN A 506 -11.57 -15.99 11.78
C ASN A 506 -10.78 -14.79 11.20
N MET A 507 -11.37 -14.03 10.28
CA MET A 507 -10.76 -12.82 9.72
C MET A 507 -10.61 -11.75 10.80
N ASP A 508 -9.43 -11.13 10.90
CA ASP A 508 -9.11 -10.12 11.91
C ASP A 508 -7.84 -9.31 11.55
N ALA A 509 -7.69 -8.14 12.18
CA ALA A 509 -6.47 -7.34 12.11
C ALA A 509 -5.27 -8.12 12.70
N TYR A 510 -4.16 -8.10 11.98
CA TYR A 510 -2.94 -8.84 12.32
C TYR A 510 -1.81 -7.94 12.81
N TYR A 511 -1.55 -6.83 12.11
CA TYR A 511 -0.52 -5.87 12.51
C TYR A 511 -0.79 -4.47 11.94
N LYS A 512 -0.29 -3.44 12.62
CA LYS A 512 -0.33 -2.02 12.21
C LYS A 512 -1.73 -1.39 12.19
N GLN A 513 -2.70 -1.94 12.91
CA GLN A 513 -4.08 -1.44 12.86
C GLN A 513 -4.23 -0.01 13.42
N HIS A 514 -3.35 0.41 14.31
CA HIS A 514 -3.30 1.74 14.94
C HIS A 514 -1.89 2.36 14.93
N ILE A 515 -1.11 2.07 13.88
CA ILE A 515 0.22 2.63 13.65
C ILE A 515 0.18 3.46 12.36
N SER A 516 0.53 4.75 12.43
CA SER A 516 0.33 5.68 11.30
C SER A 516 1.50 5.75 10.30
N ALA A 517 2.71 5.36 10.71
CA ALA A 517 3.92 5.37 9.88
C ALA A 517 4.68 4.02 9.97
N PRO A 518 5.16 3.44 8.85
CA PRO A 518 4.94 3.88 7.47
C PRO A 518 3.45 3.88 7.11
N MET A 519 3.05 4.58 6.05
CA MET A 519 1.63 4.63 5.65
C MET A 519 1.07 3.23 5.33
N SER A 520 1.88 2.38 4.71
CA SER A 520 1.54 1.03 4.29
C SER A 520 2.62 0.01 4.62
N ILE A 521 2.21 -1.21 4.93
CA ILE A 521 3.06 -2.42 4.91
C ILE A 521 2.47 -3.38 3.88
N ARG A 522 3.27 -3.89 2.93
CA ARG A 522 2.79 -4.77 1.85
C ARG A 522 3.70 -5.98 1.67
N ASP A 523 3.15 -7.00 1.01
CA ASP A 523 3.84 -8.26 0.68
C ASP A 523 4.44 -8.94 1.93
N MET A 524 3.64 -9.00 3.01
CA MET A 524 4.08 -9.58 4.28
C MET A 524 4.13 -11.11 4.17
N GLN A 525 5.30 -11.68 4.45
CA GLN A 525 5.53 -13.12 4.47
C GLN A 525 6.15 -13.52 5.80
N GLN A 526 5.74 -14.66 6.35
CA GLN A 526 6.32 -15.19 7.59
C GLN A 526 7.60 -15.96 7.29
N VAL A 527 8.62 -15.75 8.11
CA VAL A 527 9.84 -16.55 8.07
C VAL A 527 9.51 -18.00 8.43
N PRO A 528 9.93 -19.01 7.64
CA PRO A 528 9.64 -20.41 7.93
C PRO A 528 10.05 -20.81 9.35
N GLY A 529 9.11 -21.39 10.12
CA GLY A 529 9.36 -21.86 11.48
C GLY A 529 9.63 -20.77 12.54
N SER A 530 9.37 -19.50 12.24
CA SER A 530 9.62 -18.35 13.13
C SER A 530 8.36 -17.50 13.33
N GLU A 531 8.37 -16.64 14.34
CA GLU A 531 7.36 -15.58 14.55
C GLU A 531 7.67 -14.30 13.76
N LEU A 532 8.87 -14.19 13.18
CA LEU A 532 9.26 -13.03 12.38
C LEU A 532 8.59 -13.03 11.01
N HIS A 533 8.30 -11.84 10.54
CA HIS A 533 7.75 -11.58 9.21
C HIS A 533 8.66 -10.59 8.48
N VAL A 534 8.77 -10.75 7.17
CA VAL A 534 9.39 -9.79 6.27
C VAL A 534 8.31 -9.09 5.45
N ALA A 535 8.49 -7.81 5.17
CA ALA A 535 7.59 -7.03 4.32
C ALA A 535 8.33 -5.83 3.72
N THR A 536 7.62 -5.03 2.93
CA THR A 536 8.09 -3.71 2.50
C THR A 536 7.27 -2.60 3.16
N ALA A 537 7.95 -1.55 3.62
CA ALA A 537 7.33 -0.32 4.13
C ALA A 537 7.16 0.68 2.98
N GLN A 538 5.96 1.23 2.81
CA GLN A 538 5.58 2.01 1.64
C GLN A 538 4.66 3.19 1.98
N GLY A 539 4.56 4.12 1.04
CA GLY A 539 3.59 5.20 0.97
C GLY A 539 2.18 4.75 0.54
N HIS A 540 1.24 5.70 0.46
CA HIS A 540 -0.08 5.44 -0.12
C HIS A 540 -0.03 5.36 -1.65
N HIS A 541 0.73 6.25 -2.27
CA HIS A 541 0.86 6.44 -3.72
C HIS A 541 2.10 5.78 -4.33
N GLU A 542 2.72 4.84 -3.63
CA GLU A 542 3.82 4.05 -4.15
C GLU A 542 3.35 2.73 -4.73
N GLY A 543 4.09 2.24 -5.73
CA GLY A 543 3.97 0.87 -6.21
C GLY A 543 4.38 -0.12 -5.12
N HIS A 544 4.49 -1.41 -5.44
CA HIS A 544 4.79 -2.44 -4.44
C HIS A 544 6.28 -2.50 -4.04
N TYR A 545 6.96 -1.36 -3.92
CA TYR A 545 8.37 -1.25 -3.59
C TYR A 545 8.59 -0.34 -2.38
N GLY A 546 9.71 -0.51 -1.69
CA GLY A 546 10.10 0.31 -0.55
C GLY A 546 11.26 -0.32 0.22
N PRO A 547 11.67 0.24 1.36
CA PRO A 547 12.59 -0.43 2.29
C PRO A 547 12.02 -1.76 2.79
N VAL A 548 12.91 -2.74 2.98
CA VAL A 548 12.57 -4.02 3.60
C VAL A 548 12.55 -3.86 5.11
N ILE A 549 11.52 -4.42 5.73
CA ILE A 549 11.31 -4.41 7.18
C ILE A 549 11.14 -5.83 7.71
N LEU A 550 11.53 -6.03 8.96
CA LEU A 550 11.13 -7.18 9.77
C LEU A 550 10.09 -6.75 10.78
N ALA A 551 9.09 -7.60 11.04
CA ALA A 551 8.09 -7.36 12.07
C ALA A 551 7.80 -8.62 12.88
N ASN A 552 7.45 -8.45 14.16
CA ASN A 552 6.94 -9.53 14.99
C ASN A 552 5.55 -9.17 15.57
N PRO A 553 4.46 -9.52 14.87
CA PRO A 553 3.10 -9.26 15.34
C PRO A 553 2.75 -9.95 16.68
N SER A 554 3.47 -11.01 17.09
CA SER A 554 3.24 -11.70 18.37
C SER A 554 3.54 -10.80 19.58
N LEU A 555 4.41 -9.79 19.39
CA LEU A 555 4.77 -8.80 20.41
C LEU A 555 3.74 -7.67 20.57
N GLY A 556 2.61 -7.77 19.85
CA GLY A 556 1.49 -6.84 19.92
C GLY A 556 1.17 -6.22 18.57
N ILE A 557 -0.09 -6.36 18.15
CA ILE A 557 -0.56 -5.95 16.82
C ILE A 557 -0.38 -4.44 16.51
N ASN A 558 -0.26 -3.60 17.54
CA ASN A 558 -0.07 -2.14 17.42
C ASN A 558 1.21 -1.68 18.15
N ASN A 559 2.15 -2.59 18.40
CA ASN A 559 3.42 -2.23 19.03
C ASN A 559 4.41 -1.73 17.97
N GLU A 560 4.58 -0.41 17.85
CA GLU A 560 5.50 0.21 16.89
C GLU A 560 6.96 -0.26 17.03
N LYS A 561 7.35 -0.73 18.22
CA LYS A 561 8.71 -1.26 18.49
C LYS A 561 8.90 -2.71 18.04
N ALA A 562 7.84 -3.36 17.55
CA ALA A 562 7.89 -4.72 17.01
C ALA A 562 8.17 -4.74 15.49
N MET A 563 8.69 -3.63 14.94
CA MET A 563 9.05 -3.49 13.53
C MET A 563 10.43 -2.84 13.42
N TRP A 564 11.27 -3.41 12.56
CA TRP A 564 12.66 -3.01 12.38
C TRP A 564 13.02 -2.85 10.91
N LEU A 565 13.82 -1.82 10.61
CA LEU A 565 14.31 -1.53 9.27
C LEU A 565 15.50 -2.44 8.95
N LEU A 566 15.39 -3.25 7.89
CA LEU A 566 16.48 -4.12 7.43
C LEU A 566 17.38 -3.38 6.43
N THR A 567 16.84 -2.44 5.67
CA THR A 567 17.55 -1.72 4.61
C THR A 567 17.54 -0.21 4.89
N PRO A 568 18.33 0.29 5.87
CA PRO A 568 18.45 1.72 6.13
C PRO A 568 19.02 2.48 4.92
N GLY A 569 18.62 3.74 4.77
CA GLY A 569 19.12 4.64 3.72
C GLY A 569 18.49 4.46 2.34
N VAL A 570 17.42 3.65 2.22
CA VAL A 570 16.61 3.53 0.99
C VAL A 570 15.91 4.86 0.68
N ALA A 571 15.50 5.08 -0.57
CA ALA A 571 14.81 6.30 -0.98
C ALA A 571 13.58 6.59 -0.09
N ALA A 572 13.31 7.89 0.12
CA ALA A 572 12.20 8.33 0.95
C ALA A 572 10.86 7.82 0.43
N VAL A 573 10.00 7.40 1.35
CA VAL A 573 8.62 7.01 1.07
C VAL A 573 7.64 8.13 1.46
N GLU A 574 6.48 8.20 0.80
CA GLU A 574 5.38 9.12 1.12
C GLU A 574 4.96 8.93 2.59
N GLY A 575 4.86 10.05 3.32
CA GLY A 575 4.61 10.03 4.75
C GLY A 575 5.81 9.69 5.63
N GLY A 576 6.93 9.24 5.04
CA GLY A 576 8.14 8.82 5.75
C GLY A 576 7.96 7.53 6.55
N LEU A 577 9.04 7.12 7.23
CA LEU A 577 9.06 5.92 8.08
C LEU A 577 8.69 6.21 9.55
N GLY A 578 8.56 7.48 9.95
CA GLY A 578 8.29 7.84 11.34
C GLY A 578 9.37 7.31 12.29
N PRO A 579 9.02 6.76 13.47
CA PRO A 579 10.00 6.18 14.41
C PRO A 579 10.86 5.04 13.82
N LEU A 580 10.34 4.33 12.80
CA LEU A 580 11.03 3.20 12.17
C LEU A 580 12.38 3.60 11.54
N GLU A 581 12.55 4.86 11.13
CA GLU A 581 13.81 5.39 10.56
C GLU A 581 15.01 5.11 11.48
N GLN A 582 14.79 5.07 12.80
CA GLN A 582 15.82 4.84 13.81
C GLN A 582 15.79 3.41 14.40
N GLN A 583 14.80 2.58 14.03
CA GLN A 583 14.64 1.22 14.53
C GLN A 583 15.27 0.22 13.56
N VAL A 584 16.56 0.34 13.29
CA VAL A 584 17.29 -0.62 12.44
C VAL A 584 17.42 -1.97 13.16
N VAL A 585 17.47 -3.07 12.42
CA VAL A 585 17.78 -4.39 13.00
C VAL A 585 19.09 -4.34 13.82
N PRO A 586 19.21 -5.07 14.94
CA PRO A 586 20.38 -4.96 15.83
C PRO A 586 21.73 -5.23 15.15
N GLN A 587 21.73 -6.06 14.12
CA GLN A 587 22.92 -6.42 13.33
C GLN A 587 23.32 -5.35 12.32
N GLY A 588 22.58 -4.24 12.22
CA GLY A 588 22.87 -3.06 11.40
C GLY A 588 22.19 -3.03 10.03
N GLY A 589 21.79 -4.19 9.49
CA GLY A 589 21.11 -4.28 8.21
C GLY A 589 21.99 -3.85 7.02
N VAL A 590 21.38 -3.78 5.85
CA VAL A 590 22.09 -3.44 4.61
C VAL A 590 22.08 -1.93 4.38
N ARG A 591 23.26 -1.32 4.30
CA ARG A 591 23.43 0.12 4.00
C ARG A 591 22.93 0.45 2.58
N ASN A 592 22.25 1.58 2.42
CA ASN A 592 21.83 2.10 1.12
C ASN A 592 22.04 3.60 1.05
N ARG A 593 22.03 4.12 -0.18
CA ARG A 593 22.00 5.56 -0.49
C ARG A 593 20.99 5.80 -1.61
N GLY A 594 19.70 5.78 -1.26
CA GLY A 594 18.60 5.76 -2.22
C GLY A 594 18.27 4.35 -2.70
N GLY A 595 17.80 4.21 -3.93
CA GLY A 595 17.33 2.93 -4.47
C GLY A 595 15.99 2.47 -3.88
N SER A 596 15.56 1.26 -4.23
CA SER A 596 14.33 0.63 -3.69
C SER A 596 14.41 -0.90 -3.71
N TYR A 597 13.62 -1.56 -2.86
CA TYR A 597 13.47 -3.02 -2.83
C TYR A 597 12.03 -3.44 -3.13
N ILE A 598 11.84 -4.67 -3.59
CA ILE A 598 10.54 -5.26 -3.91
C ILE A 598 10.57 -6.78 -3.68
N ASN A 599 9.40 -7.36 -3.41
CA ASN A 599 9.17 -8.81 -3.23
C ASN A 599 10.21 -9.53 -2.35
N PRO A 600 10.32 -9.17 -1.06
CA PRO A 600 11.17 -9.90 -0.15
C PRO A 600 10.61 -11.31 0.12
N PHE A 601 11.44 -12.33 -0.08
CA PHE A 601 11.14 -13.71 0.28
C PHE A 601 12.08 -14.18 1.41
N PRO A 602 11.56 -14.66 2.55
CA PRO A 602 12.39 -15.08 3.67
C PRO A 602 12.97 -16.49 3.48
N LEU A 603 14.30 -16.61 3.53
CA LEU A 603 15.00 -17.91 3.58
C LEU A 603 15.21 -18.37 5.03
N SER A 604 15.46 -17.40 5.92
CA SER A 604 15.63 -17.58 7.36
C SER A 604 15.30 -16.27 8.08
N GLU A 605 15.49 -16.23 9.40
CA GLU A 605 15.40 -14.97 10.16
C GLU A 605 16.56 -14.00 9.86
N ARG A 606 17.54 -14.42 9.05
CA ARG A 606 18.77 -13.68 8.77
C ARG A 606 18.92 -13.32 7.31
N SER A 607 18.38 -14.12 6.39
CA SER A 607 18.63 -13.98 4.95
C SER A 607 17.34 -13.98 4.12
N PHE A 608 17.32 -13.13 3.09
CA PHE A 608 16.13 -12.85 2.28
C PHE A 608 16.51 -12.71 0.81
N LEU A 609 15.68 -13.25 -0.09
CA LEU A 609 15.75 -12.92 -1.52
C LEU A 609 14.94 -11.65 -1.77
N VAL A 610 15.41 -10.76 -2.63
CA VAL A 610 14.75 -9.49 -2.94
C VAL A 610 14.96 -9.09 -4.40
N GLY A 611 14.01 -8.37 -4.98
CA GLY A 611 14.27 -7.49 -6.11
C GLY A 611 14.88 -6.17 -5.61
N HIS A 612 15.96 -5.68 -6.23
CA HIS A 612 16.58 -4.41 -5.86
C HIS A 612 17.00 -3.55 -7.06
N ASP A 613 16.58 -2.29 -7.05
CA ASP A 613 16.99 -1.24 -7.99
C ASP A 613 17.84 -0.21 -7.23
N MET A 614 19.15 -0.22 -7.47
CA MET A 614 20.12 0.69 -6.85
C MET A 614 19.98 2.15 -7.34
N ALA A 615 19.49 2.36 -8.56
CA ALA A 615 19.31 3.69 -9.14
C ALA A 615 18.03 4.37 -8.62
N GLY A 616 17.03 3.56 -8.25
CA GLY A 616 15.77 4.05 -7.69
C GLY A 616 14.78 4.56 -8.75
N GLY A 617 15.01 4.22 -10.02
CA GLY A 617 14.11 4.56 -11.13
C GLY A 617 12.92 3.62 -11.29
N HIS A 618 12.89 2.51 -10.55
CA HIS A 618 11.88 1.45 -10.62
C HIS A 618 11.85 0.71 -11.97
N SER A 619 12.99 0.66 -12.65
CA SER A 619 13.15 0.07 -13.99
C SER A 619 14.31 -0.92 -14.09
N ASP A 620 15.18 -1.00 -13.07
CA ASP A 620 16.40 -1.82 -13.10
C ASP A 620 16.49 -2.77 -11.89
N TYR A 621 15.41 -3.50 -11.59
CA TYR A 621 15.43 -4.50 -10.52
C TYR A 621 16.24 -5.74 -10.96
N GLY A 622 17.24 -6.11 -10.15
CA GLY A 622 17.89 -7.42 -10.18
C GLY A 622 17.50 -8.25 -8.96
N ILE A 623 17.71 -9.56 -9.00
CA ILE A 623 17.50 -10.46 -7.86
C ILE A 623 18.78 -10.52 -7.01
N TYR A 624 18.63 -10.27 -5.72
CA TYR A 624 19.71 -10.27 -4.73
C TYR A 624 19.37 -11.16 -3.54
N LEU A 625 20.41 -11.71 -2.92
CA LEU A 625 20.39 -12.13 -1.53
C LEU A 625 20.79 -10.93 -0.65
N ILE A 626 20.02 -10.64 0.38
CA ILE A 626 20.38 -9.69 1.45
C ILE A 626 20.30 -10.37 2.81
N ASP A 627 20.98 -9.80 3.80
CA ASP A 627 20.91 -10.28 5.18
C ASP A 627 20.92 -9.18 6.25
N VAL A 628 20.73 -9.58 7.50
CA VAL A 628 20.71 -8.68 8.65
C VAL A 628 22.08 -8.09 9.00
N TRP A 629 23.18 -8.70 8.56
CA TRP A 629 24.55 -8.29 8.91
C TRP A 629 25.10 -7.22 7.96
N GLY A 630 24.49 -7.07 6.79
CA GLY A 630 24.77 -6.02 5.82
C GLY A 630 25.27 -6.51 4.47
N ASN A 631 25.27 -7.83 4.20
CA ASN A 631 25.69 -8.34 2.91
C ASN A 631 24.58 -8.17 1.85
N ARG A 632 24.99 -7.94 0.61
CA ARG A 632 24.13 -7.84 -0.58
C ARG A 632 24.82 -8.51 -1.76
N GLU A 633 24.26 -9.62 -2.22
CA GLU A 633 24.86 -10.46 -3.25
C GLU A 633 23.95 -10.61 -4.45
N LEU A 634 24.40 -10.18 -5.64
CA LEU A 634 23.66 -10.35 -6.89
C LEU A 634 23.51 -11.86 -7.19
N LEU A 635 22.30 -12.26 -7.60
CA LEU A 635 21.99 -13.61 -8.06
C LEU A 635 21.59 -13.64 -9.54
N HIS A 636 20.88 -12.61 -10.01
CA HIS A 636 20.57 -12.44 -11.43
C HIS A 636 20.18 -11.00 -11.75
N ARG A 637 20.57 -10.54 -12.94
CA ARG A 637 20.14 -9.27 -13.52
C ARG A 637 19.93 -9.50 -15.01
N ASP A 638 18.71 -9.30 -15.47
CA ASP A 638 18.41 -9.31 -16.89
C ASP A 638 18.98 -8.04 -17.55
N LYS A 639 19.40 -8.09 -18.82
CA LYS A 639 19.94 -6.91 -19.52
C LYS A 639 18.81 -5.95 -19.94
N ASP A 640 17.66 -6.48 -20.38
CA ASP A 640 16.62 -5.71 -21.07
C ASP A 640 15.42 -5.38 -20.17
N MET A 641 15.24 -6.14 -19.08
CA MET A 641 14.07 -6.08 -18.19
C MET A 641 14.45 -6.04 -16.70
N SER A 642 13.46 -5.79 -15.85
CA SER A 642 13.53 -5.97 -14.39
C SER A 642 13.11 -7.39 -13.99
N CYS A 643 13.61 -7.85 -12.85
CA CYS A 643 13.33 -9.19 -12.28
C CYS A 643 12.52 -9.05 -10.97
N PHE A 644 11.51 -9.91 -10.78
CA PHE A 644 10.54 -9.81 -9.70
C PHE A 644 10.21 -11.17 -9.06
N MET A 645 9.67 -11.11 -7.83
CA MET A 645 9.19 -12.25 -7.03
C MET A 645 10.13 -13.47 -7.02
N PRO A 646 11.34 -13.38 -6.45
CA PRO A 646 12.22 -14.54 -6.35
C PRO A 646 11.69 -15.57 -5.33
N HIS A 647 11.52 -16.82 -5.75
CA HIS A 647 11.24 -17.96 -4.85
C HIS A 647 12.36 -19.00 -4.94
N PRO A 648 12.93 -19.48 -3.82
CA PRO A 648 14.00 -20.49 -3.85
C PRO A 648 13.49 -21.83 -4.38
N LEU A 649 14.31 -22.55 -5.15
CA LEU A 649 14.04 -23.92 -5.60
C LEU A 649 14.32 -24.93 -4.47
N ARG A 650 13.77 -24.64 -3.29
CA ARG A 650 14.02 -25.35 -2.04
C ARG A 650 12.71 -25.86 -1.45
N PRO A 651 12.60 -27.17 -1.19
CA PRO A 651 11.49 -27.69 -0.42
C PRO A 651 11.41 -27.01 0.95
N ARG A 652 10.23 -26.57 1.33
CA ARG A 652 9.91 -25.92 2.60
C ARG A 652 8.84 -26.73 3.35
N PRO A 653 8.78 -26.63 4.69
CA PRO A 653 7.71 -27.28 5.44
C PRO A 653 6.34 -26.81 4.95
N ARG A 654 5.47 -27.75 4.58
CA ARG A 654 4.08 -27.47 4.28
C ARG A 654 3.34 -27.14 5.59
N PRO A 655 2.68 -25.97 5.70
CA PRO A 655 1.86 -25.62 6.86
C PRO A 655 0.72 -26.64 7.07
N PRO A 656 0.16 -26.72 8.29
CA PRO A 656 -0.96 -27.60 8.54
C PRO A 656 -2.19 -27.19 7.73
N VAL A 657 -2.98 -28.18 7.33
CA VAL A 657 -4.30 -27.94 6.72
C VAL A 657 -5.25 -27.40 7.79
N VAL A 658 -5.76 -26.19 7.58
CA VAL A 658 -6.81 -25.62 8.41
C VAL A 658 -8.17 -26.13 7.91
N ALA A 659 -8.96 -26.70 8.82
CA ALA A 659 -10.28 -27.21 8.50
C ALA A 659 -11.21 -26.10 8.02
N ASP A 660 -12.01 -26.42 6.99
CA ASP A 660 -13.11 -25.60 6.52
C ASP A 660 -14.27 -25.63 7.53
N MET A 661 -14.65 -24.46 8.01
CA MET A 661 -15.70 -24.26 9.01
C MET A 661 -16.95 -23.60 8.42
N VAL A 662 -16.91 -23.21 7.15
CA VAL A 662 -18.06 -22.62 6.45
C VAL A 662 -19.19 -23.64 6.33
N LYS A 663 -20.42 -23.19 6.59
CA LYS A 663 -21.64 -23.98 6.43
C LYS A 663 -22.44 -23.47 5.23
N PRO A 664 -22.32 -24.10 4.04
CA PRO A 664 -22.94 -23.61 2.79
C PRO A 664 -24.47 -23.61 2.77
N GLU A 665 -25.12 -24.08 3.83
CA GLU A 665 -26.58 -24.03 4.04
C GLU A 665 -27.00 -22.87 4.96
N ALA A 666 -26.09 -22.32 5.76
CA ALA A 666 -26.39 -21.22 6.68
C ALA A 666 -26.55 -19.90 5.93
N THR A 667 -27.41 -19.00 6.38
CA THR A 667 -27.59 -17.66 5.75
C THR A 667 -26.98 -16.52 6.58
N PHE A 668 -26.50 -16.83 7.77
CA PHE A 668 -25.93 -15.86 8.71
C PHE A 668 -24.75 -16.46 9.48
N ALA A 669 -24.01 -15.59 10.14
CA ALA A 669 -23.04 -15.89 11.18
C ALA A 669 -23.59 -15.46 12.55
N THR A 670 -22.88 -15.79 13.62
CA THR A 670 -23.25 -15.35 14.97
C THR A 670 -22.07 -14.71 15.69
N ALA A 671 -22.34 -13.68 16.48
CA ALA A 671 -21.34 -12.96 17.25
C ALA A 671 -21.77 -12.86 18.73
N PHE A 672 -20.81 -13.09 19.61
CA PHE A 672 -20.96 -13.00 21.05
C PHE A 672 -19.99 -11.96 21.63
N VAL A 673 -20.51 -10.98 22.35
CA VAL A 673 -19.73 -10.04 23.15
C VAL A 673 -19.82 -10.47 24.60
N GLU A 674 -18.68 -10.76 25.20
CA GLU A 674 -18.60 -11.23 26.58
C GLU A 674 -18.97 -10.12 27.58
N ASP A 675 -18.32 -8.95 27.47
CA ASP A 675 -18.58 -7.80 28.33
C ASP A 675 -18.21 -6.51 27.60
N VAL A 676 -19.21 -5.72 27.16
CA VAL A 676 -19.00 -4.44 26.46
C VAL A 676 -18.16 -3.44 27.29
N TYR A 677 -18.08 -3.59 28.61
CA TYR A 677 -17.38 -2.67 29.50
C TYR A 677 -15.89 -2.97 29.70
N ARG A 678 -15.38 -4.12 29.22
CA ARG A 678 -14.00 -4.57 29.48
C ARG A 678 -12.93 -3.52 29.10
N ASP A 679 -13.14 -2.80 28.01
CA ASP A 679 -12.23 -1.74 27.51
C ASP A 679 -12.99 -0.46 27.13
N LEU A 680 -14.02 -0.10 27.90
CA LEU A 680 -14.86 1.07 27.69
C LEU A 680 -14.68 2.11 28.82
N PRO A 681 -13.51 2.80 28.89
CA PRO A 681 -13.16 3.64 30.03
C PRO A 681 -14.10 4.85 30.19
N GLY A 682 -14.46 5.18 31.42
CA GLY A 682 -15.30 6.34 31.72
C GLY A 682 -16.79 6.18 31.40
N VAL A 683 -17.23 4.98 30.99
CA VAL A 683 -18.65 4.65 30.83
C VAL A 683 -19.09 3.78 32.01
N GLU A 684 -20.15 4.19 32.70
CA GLU A 684 -20.67 3.46 33.86
C GLU A 684 -21.27 2.10 33.47
N LYS A 685 -21.08 1.08 34.32
CA LYS A 685 -21.68 -0.23 34.09
C LYS A 685 -23.19 -0.12 34.08
N GLY A 686 -23.82 -0.69 33.05
CA GLY A 686 -25.26 -0.62 32.82
C GLY A 686 -25.69 0.54 31.92
N ALA A 687 -24.80 1.48 31.57
CA ALA A 687 -25.11 2.58 30.66
C ALA A 687 -25.38 2.11 29.23
N VAL A 688 -24.63 1.12 28.72
CA VAL A 688 -24.88 0.50 27.41
C VAL A 688 -26.13 -0.35 27.48
N LYS A 689 -27.17 0.03 26.73
CA LYS A 689 -28.45 -0.70 26.61
C LYS A 689 -28.56 -1.46 25.29
N TYR A 690 -27.95 -0.93 24.24
CA TYR A 690 -28.03 -1.50 22.91
C TYR A 690 -26.68 -1.52 22.20
N LEU A 691 -26.52 -2.48 21.28
CA LEU A 691 -25.56 -2.38 20.19
C LEU A 691 -26.33 -2.07 18.90
N ARG A 692 -25.86 -1.10 18.11
CA ARG A 692 -26.33 -0.88 16.73
C ARG A 692 -25.41 -1.59 15.76
N LEU A 693 -25.94 -2.58 15.05
CA LEU A 693 -25.26 -3.26 13.94
C LEU A 693 -25.50 -2.47 12.66
N SER A 694 -24.42 -2.01 12.03
CA SER A 694 -24.47 -1.13 10.86
C SER A 694 -23.53 -1.61 9.77
N GLN A 695 -23.80 -1.21 8.53
CA GLN A 695 -22.90 -1.41 7.39
C GLN A 695 -22.57 -0.07 6.76
N SER A 696 -21.28 0.19 6.59
CA SER A 696 -20.76 1.23 5.71
C SER A 696 -20.84 0.73 4.28
N LEU A 697 -21.48 1.49 3.40
CA LEU A 697 -21.85 1.01 2.08
C LEU A 697 -20.67 1.05 1.11
N MET A 698 -20.64 0.06 0.23
CA MET A 698 -19.71 0.01 -0.90
C MET A 698 -20.14 0.99 -1.99
N LEU A 699 -19.31 1.22 -3.00
CA LEU A 699 -19.77 1.90 -4.22
C LEU A 699 -19.99 0.81 -5.28
N PRO A 700 -21.21 0.60 -5.82
CA PRO A 700 -21.42 -0.44 -6.83
C PRO A 700 -20.71 -0.13 -8.15
N ALA A 701 -20.07 -1.14 -8.75
CA ALA A 701 -19.41 -1.04 -10.04
C ALA A 701 -19.64 -2.31 -10.92
N PRO A 702 -20.89 -2.63 -11.33
CA PRO A 702 -21.26 -3.87 -12.03
C PRO A 702 -20.62 -4.05 -13.43
N VAL A 703 -20.71 -5.27 -14.00
CA VAL A 703 -20.07 -5.71 -15.27
C VAL A 703 -21.02 -5.84 -16.47
N TYR A 704 -22.33 -5.99 -16.28
CA TYR A 704 -23.17 -6.60 -17.31
C TYR A 704 -23.45 -5.71 -18.54
N SER A 705 -23.27 -6.28 -19.73
CA SER A 705 -23.51 -5.68 -21.05
C SER A 705 -24.52 -6.47 -21.88
N GLU A 706 -25.38 -5.77 -22.61
CA GLU A 706 -25.43 -5.80 -24.09
C GLU A 706 -25.71 -4.36 -24.59
N GLY A 707 -24.95 -3.90 -25.59
CA GLY A 707 -25.05 -2.55 -26.18
C GLY A 707 -24.02 -1.52 -25.70
N ASP A 708 -23.83 -0.46 -26.51
CA ASP A 708 -22.81 0.60 -26.45
C ASP A 708 -22.80 1.48 -25.17
N GLN A 709 -23.48 1.06 -24.11
CA GLN A 709 -23.90 1.97 -23.06
C GLN A 709 -23.00 1.99 -21.83
N TRP A 710 -22.32 0.93 -21.37
CA TRP A 710 -21.62 1.00 -20.06
C TRP A 710 -20.18 0.48 -20.05
N LYS A 711 -19.23 1.40 -19.81
CA LYS A 711 -17.79 1.11 -19.73
C LYS A 711 -17.21 1.04 -18.29
N TYR A 712 -17.90 1.47 -17.21
CA TYR A 712 -17.22 1.75 -15.91
C TYR A 712 -18.09 1.83 -14.61
N ASN A 713 -17.44 2.03 -13.44
CA ASN A 713 -18.03 2.47 -12.15
C ASN A 713 -18.84 3.75 -12.38
N HIS A 714 -20.15 3.66 -12.23
CA HIS A 714 -21.02 4.77 -12.62
C HIS A 714 -21.76 5.42 -11.44
N LEU A 715 -21.57 4.89 -10.24
CA LEU A 715 -22.20 5.37 -9.03
C LEU A 715 -21.16 5.92 -8.07
N HIS A 716 -21.31 7.18 -7.70
CA HIS A 716 -20.37 7.89 -6.83
C HIS A 716 -21.10 8.55 -5.67
N TYR A 717 -20.47 8.59 -4.49
CA TYR A 717 -21.02 9.32 -3.35
C TYR A 717 -20.40 10.71 -3.18
N LEU A 718 -19.06 10.81 -3.26
CA LEU A 718 -18.36 12.06 -3.01
C LEU A 718 -18.33 12.98 -4.23
N PRO A 719 -18.56 14.29 -4.04
CA PRO A 719 -18.38 15.27 -5.09
C PRO A 719 -16.89 15.57 -5.30
N GLY A 720 -16.39 15.41 -6.53
CA GLY A 720 -14.99 15.67 -6.84
C GLY A 720 -14.07 14.51 -6.48
N ASP A 721 -12.87 14.80 -5.95
CA ASP A 721 -11.86 13.78 -5.61
C ASP A 721 -11.80 13.45 -4.11
N ALA A 722 -11.07 12.39 -3.76
CA ALA A 722 -10.91 11.94 -2.38
C ALA A 722 -10.30 12.99 -1.42
N THR A 723 -9.61 14.02 -1.93
CA THR A 723 -9.03 15.12 -1.12
C THR A 723 -9.95 16.35 -1.04
N THR A 724 -11.04 16.32 -1.80
CA THR A 724 -11.99 17.41 -1.90
C THR A 724 -12.88 17.43 -0.66
N ARG A 725 -12.98 18.61 -0.05
CA ARG A 725 -13.93 18.89 1.02
C ARG A 725 -15.11 19.64 0.42
N HIS A 726 -16.30 19.11 0.64
CA HIS A 726 -17.55 19.72 0.21
C HIS A 726 -18.54 19.66 1.38
N PHE A 727 -19.19 20.78 1.68
CA PHE A 727 -20.20 20.84 2.73
C PHE A 727 -21.28 19.78 2.49
N GLY A 728 -21.71 19.08 3.53
CA GLY A 728 -22.70 18.00 3.39
C GLY A 728 -22.13 16.58 3.29
N TYR A 729 -20.84 16.43 2.99
CA TYR A 729 -20.19 15.13 2.75
C TYR A 729 -19.11 14.86 3.79
N TRP A 730 -19.53 14.38 4.97
CA TRP A 730 -18.66 14.19 6.13
C TRP A 730 -18.09 12.78 6.29
N GLN A 731 -18.55 11.81 5.48
CA GLN A 731 -18.07 10.42 5.45
C GLN A 731 -17.49 10.03 4.07
N TRP A 732 -16.87 8.86 3.97
CA TRP A 732 -16.41 8.27 2.71
C TRP A 732 -17.51 7.57 1.92
N ALA A 733 -18.49 7.00 2.62
CA ALA A 733 -19.71 6.44 2.04
C ALA A 733 -20.85 6.55 3.07
N PRO A 734 -22.12 6.49 2.64
CA PRO A 734 -23.24 6.39 3.56
C PRO A 734 -23.24 5.09 4.34
N SER A 735 -24.02 5.05 5.41
CA SER A 735 -24.22 3.86 6.22
C SER A 735 -25.71 3.48 6.29
N ARG A 736 -25.97 2.19 6.42
CA ARG A 736 -27.30 1.64 6.75
C ARG A 736 -27.28 0.99 8.13
N THR A 737 -28.42 1.01 8.80
CA THR A 737 -28.64 0.27 10.05
C THR A 737 -29.22 -1.10 9.72
N ILE A 738 -28.58 -2.17 10.18
CA ILE A 738 -29.12 -3.55 10.05
C ILE A 738 -30.11 -3.81 11.17
N GLY A 739 -29.74 -3.45 12.41
CA GLY A 739 -30.66 -3.53 13.53
C GLY A 739 -30.03 -3.26 14.89
N LEU A 740 -30.89 -3.21 15.91
CA LEU A 740 -30.54 -3.05 17.31
C LEU A 740 -30.51 -4.40 18.03
N ILE A 741 -29.53 -4.55 18.91
CA ILE A 741 -29.32 -5.73 19.75
C ILE A 741 -29.36 -5.27 21.20
N LYS A 742 -30.12 -5.97 22.06
CA LYS A 742 -30.16 -5.64 23.49
C LYS A 742 -28.89 -6.17 24.17
N VAL A 743 -28.33 -5.35 25.05
CA VAL A 743 -27.22 -5.73 25.93
C VAL A 743 -27.78 -6.16 27.28
N ALA A 744 -27.34 -7.32 27.75
CA ALA A 744 -27.75 -7.84 29.05
C ALA A 744 -27.18 -6.99 30.20
N PRO A 745 -27.79 -7.02 31.41
CA PRO A 745 -27.32 -6.23 32.55
C PRO A 745 -25.86 -6.47 32.95
N ASP A 746 -25.31 -7.64 32.64
CA ASP A 746 -23.92 -7.98 32.90
C ASP A 746 -22.93 -7.40 31.88
N GLY A 747 -23.42 -6.85 30.76
CA GLY A 747 -22.65 -6.29 29.66
C GLY A 747 -22.53 -7.19 28.44
N SER A 748 -23.12 -8.40 28.48
CA SER A 748 -22.99 -9.38 27.39
C SER A 748 -24.06 -9.23 26.30
N ALA A 749 -23.77 -9.72 25.09
CA ALA A 749 -24.73 -9.78 23.99
C ALA A 749 -24.42 -10.95 23.04
N PHE A 750 -25.44 -11.69 22.59
CA PHE A 750 -25.32 -12.74 21.58
C PHE A 750 -26.32 -12.47 20.45
N PHE A 751 -25.87 -12.44 19.19
CA PHE A 751 -26.70 -12.01 18.06
C PHE A 751 -26.26 -12.60 16.72
N LYS A 752 -27.18 -12.59 15.75
CA LYS A 752 -26.91 -12.95 14.35
C LYS A 752 -26.26 -11.79 13.60
N VAL A 753 -25.41 -12.14 12.63
CA VAL A 753 -24.67 -11.22 11.76
C VAL A 753 -24.85 -11.66 10.30
N PRO A 754 -25.16 -10.74 9.38
CA PRO A 754 -25.09 -10.97 7.94
C PRO A 754 -23.80 -11.68 7.48
N ALA A 755 -23.93 -12.80 6.76
CA ALA A 755 -22.78 -13.53 6.25
C ALA A 755 -22.14 -12.81 5.04
N GLY A 756 -20.81 -12.72 5.03
CA GLY A 756 -20.04 -12.08 3.95
C GLY A 756 -20.23 -10.57 3.82
N THR A 757 -20.93 -9.93 4.77
CA THR A 757 -21.18 -8.48 4.77
C THR A 757 -20.29 -7.79 5.79
N PRO A 758 -19.50 -6.77 5.41
CA PRO A 758 -18.71 -6.00 6.37
C PRO A 758 -19.63 -5.15 7.24
N VAL A 759 -19.55 -5.35 8.55
CA VAL A 759 -20.40 -4.67 9.54
C VAL A 759 -19.55 -4.04 10.64
N TYR A 760 -20.11 -3.04 11.31
CA TYR A 760 -19.51 -2.41 12.48
C TYR A 760 -20.55 -2.19 13.58
N LEU A 761 -20.07 -1.96 14.80
CA LEU A 761 -20.90 -1.82 16.00
C LEU A 761 -20.78 -0.42 16.61
N GLN A 762 -21.89 0.05 17.16
CA GLN A 762 -21.93 1.21 18.05
C GLN A 762 -22.56 0.78 19.39
N ALA A 763 -21.91 1.08 20.51
CA ALA A 763 -22.50 0.93 21.83
C ALA A 763 -23.39 2.13 22.12
N LEU A 764 -24.64 1.89 22.51
CA LEU A 764 -25.65 2.94 22.70
C LEU A 764 -26.21 2.94 24.13
N ASP A 765 -26.59 4.12 24.61
CA ASP A 765 -27.29 4.30 25.88
C ASP A 765 -28.81 4.04 25.79
N GLU A 766 -29.53 4.34 26.87
CA GLU A 766 -30.99 4.21 26.95
C GLU A 766 -31.77 5.13 26.00
N ASN A 767 -31.15 6.22 25.56
CA ASN A 767 -31.70 7.18 24.60
C ASN A 767 -31.27 6.84 23.16
N TYR A 768 -30.69 5.66 22.92
CA TYR A 768 -30.10 5.25 21.64
C TYR A 768 -28.92 6.12 21.19
N GLY A 769 -28.37 6.94 22.09
CA GLY A 769 -27.25 7.81 21.82
C GLY A 769 -25.94 7.02 21.86
N GLU A 770 -25.05 7.28 20.91
CA GLU A 770 -23.76 6.60 20.85
C GLU A 770 -22.89 6.94 22.06
N LEU A 771 -22.33 5.89 22.67
CA LEU A 771 -21.28 5.97 23.69
C LEU A 771 -19.90 5.74 23.07
N ARG A 772 -19.80 4.85 22.07
CA ARG A 772 -18.58 4.60 21.28
C ARG A 772 -18.93 3.81 20.02
N ARG A 773 -18.17 4.00 18.94
CA ARG A 773 -18.22 3.18 17.73
C ARG A 773 -16.91 2.48 17.42
N MET A 774 -17.03 1.43 16.62
CA MET A 774 -15.92 0.82 15.90
C MET A 774 -15.59 1.66 14.65
N ARG A 775 -14.42 2.31 14.61
CA ARG A 775 -13.84 2.90 13.37
C ARG A 775 -13.11 1.82 12.56
N SER A 776 -13.77 0.70 12.33
CA SER A 776 -13.29 -0.48 11.61
C SER A 776 -14.51 -1.35 11.24
N SER A 777 -14.33 -2.42 10.47
CA SER A 777 -15.42 -3.37 10.18
C SER A 777 -14.96 -4.81 10.35
N PHE A 778 -15.87 -5.72 10.61
CA PHE A 778 -15.60 -7.16 10.58
C PHE A 778 -16.56 -7.86 9.62
N THR A 779 -16.10 -8.94 9.01
CA THR A 779 -16.88 -9.78 8.10
C THR A 779 -16.80 -11.21 8.61
N LEU A 780 -17.95 -11.89 8.69
CA LEU A 780 -18.04 -13.28 9.14
C LEU A 780 -18.60 -14.16 8.03
N GLN A 781 -18.12 -15.39 7.92
CA GLN A 781 -18.60 -16.35 6.94
C GLN A 781 -19.87 -17.09 7.40
N ARG A 782 -20.51 -17.78 6.47
CA ARG A 782 -21.75 -18.52 6.71
C ARG A 782 -21.55 -19.58 7.80
N GLY A 783 -22.35 -19.51 8.85
CA GLY A 783 -22.28 -20.43 9.99
C GLY A 783 -21.12 -20.18 10.97
N GLU A 784 -20.32 -19.12 10.76
CA GLU A 784 -19.24 -18.75 11.67
C GLU A 784 -19.79 -18.31 13.04
N PHE A 785 -19.09 -18.67 14.10
CA PHE A 785 -19.28 -18.12 15.44
C PHE A 785 -18.05 -17.28 15.81
N ARG A 786 -18.27 -16.01 16.16
CA ARG A 786 -17.23 -15.11 16.65
C ARG A 786 -17.49 -14.68 18.08
N SER A 787 -16.48 -14.70 18.93
CA SER A 787 -16.55 -14.13 20.26
C SER A 787 -15.56 -12.97 20.39
N CYS A 788 -16.03 -11.84 20.92
CA CYS A 788 -15.21 -10.70 21.32
C CYS A 788 -15.23 -10.58 22.85
N THR A 789 -14.10 -10.22 23.45
CA THR A 789 -14.04 -10.09 24.91
C THR A 789 -14.58 -8.75 25.41
N GLY A 790 -14.55 -7.73 24.55
CA GLY A 790 -15.05 -6.38 24.85
C GLY A 790 -15.13 -5.52 23.59
N CYS A 791 -15.32 -4.21 23.78
CA CYS A 791 -15.34 -3.26 22.69
C CYS A 791 -13.95 -2.62 22.50
N HIS A 792 -13.15 -3.15 21.57
CA HIS A 792 -11.84 -2.62 21.15
C HIS A 792 -10.65 -3.07 22.01
N GLU A 793 -10.67 -4.34 22.44
CA GLU A 793 -9.76 -4.92 23.43
C GLU A 793 -8.28 -5.00 23.01
N SER A 794 -7.39 -4.92 24.00
CA SER A 794 -5.98 -5.29 23.81
C SER A 794 -5.82 -6.81 23.91
N ARG A 795 -5.29 -7.44 22.87
CA ARG A 795 -5.20 -8.92 22.75
C ARG A 795 -4.06 -9.55 23.57
N LEU A 796 -3.53 -8.86 24.58
CA LEU A 796 -2.35 -9.28 25.35
C LEU A 796 -2.71 -9.99 26.68
N GLU A 797 -3.99 -10.19 26.99
CA GLU A 797 -4.41 -10.87 28.21
C GLU A 797 -4.38 -12.41 28.10
N THR A 798 -3.79 -13.06 29.10
CA THR A 798 -3.71 -14.52 29.20
C THR A 798 -5.03 -15.14 29.69
N VAL A 799 -5.34 -16.35 29.20
CA VAL A 799 -6.62 -17.07 29.42
C VAL A 799 -6.96 -17.27 30.92
N GLY A 800 -5.96 -17.31 31.80
CA GLY A 800 -6.13 -17.60 33.24
C GLY A 800 -6.84 -16.51 34.07
N ASN A 801 -6.99 -15.29 33.55
CA ASN A 801 -7.68 -14.18 34.24
C ASN A 801 -9.12 -13.96 33.75
N ARG A 802 -9.67 -14.85 32.92
CA ARG A 802 -11.01 -14.67 32.36
C ARG A 802 -12.10 -14.92 33.40
N LYS A 803 -13.06 -14.01 33.48
CA LYS A 803 -14.30 -14.23 34.23
C LYS A 803 -15.07 -15.42 33.63
N PRO A 804 -15.93 -16.10 34.41
CA PRO A 804 -16.83 -17.10 33.85
C PRO A 804 -17.65 -16.52 32.70
N LEU A 805 -17.77 -17.25 31.59
CA LEU A 805 -18.58 -16.82 30.45
C LEU A 805 -20.05 -16.57 30.88
N PRO A 806 -20.70 -15.51 30.35
CA PRO A 806 -22.13 -15.23 30.52
C PRO A 806 -23.04 -16.39 30.03
N LYS A 807 -23.28 -17.38 30.91
CA LYS A 807 -24.02 -18.60 30.55
C LYS A 807 -25.47 -18.33 30.17
N GLU A 808 -26.12 -17.37 30.81
CA GLU A 808 -27.52 -17.02 30.55
C GLU A 808 -27.70 -16.47 29.13
N THR A 809 -26.84 -15.54 28.71
CA THR A 809 -26.85 -14.95 27.37
C THR A 809 -26.58 -15.99 26.29
N LEU A 810 -25.63 -16.91 26.52
CA LEU A 810 -25.38 -18.02 25.60
C LEU A 810 -26.56 -19.00 25.53
N ALA A 811 -27.16 -19.34 26.67
CA ALA A 811 -28.30 -20.25 26.73
C ALA A 811 -29.57 -19.68 26.06
N ALA A 812 -29.74 -18.36 26.05
CA ALA A 812 -30.84 -17.69 25.37
C ALA A 812 -30.75 -17.77 23.83
N GLY A 813 -29.56 -18.07 23.28
CA GLY A 813 -29.33 -18.11 21.84
C GLY A 813 -29.12 -16.72 21.21
N PRO A 814 -28.76 -16.67 19.92
CA PRO A 814 -28.46 -15.41 19.25
C PRO A 814 -29.73 -14.63 18.95
N GLN A 815 -29.77 -13.37 19.38
CA GLN A 815 -30.82 -12.41 19.02
C GLN A 815 -30.83 -12.12 17.52
N ASP A 816 -32.02 -11.97 16.94
CA ASP A 816 -32.22 -11.31 15.65
C ASP A 816 -32.11 -9.79 15.84
N PRO A 817 -31.16 -9.09 15.19
CA PRO A 817 -31.11 -7.63 15.24
C PRO A 817 -32.43 -7.03 14.75
N VAL A 818 -33.02 -6.13 15.55
CA VAL A 818 -34.31 -5.51 15.24
C VAL A 818 -34.10 -4.31 14.31
N PRO A 819 -34.60 -4.32 13.06
CA PRO A 819 -34.46 -3.19 12.15
C PRO A 819 -35.10 -1.90 12.71
N PRO A 820 -34.61 -0.72 12.34
CA PRO A 820 -35.26 0.54 12.72
C PRO A 820 -36.60 0.73 11.95
N PRO A 821 -37.41 1.73 12.32
CA PRO A 821 -38.70 2.04 11.68
C PRO A 821 -38.61 2.30 10.18
N TRP A 822 -37.47 2.79 9.68
CA TRP A 822 -37.22 2.99 8.25
C TRP A 822 -36.66 1.75 7.52
N GLY A 823 -36.52 0.63 8.23
CA GLY A 823 -36.04 -0.65 7.70
C GLY A 823 -34.52 -0.78 7.57
N ASP A 824 -34.08 -1.96 7.14
CA ASP A 824 -32.66 -2.37 6.99
C ASP A 824 -32.07 -2.10 5.59
N ARG A 825 -32.85 -1.43 4.73
CA ARG A 825 -32.53 -1.13 3.33
C ARG A 825 -32.58 0.36 2.99
N THR A 826 -32.72 1.22 3.99
CA THR A 826 -32.82 2.68 3.80
C THR A 826 -31.58 3.38 4.35
N VAL A 827 -31.05 4.31 3.56
CA VAL A 827 -30.04 5.29 3.99
C VAL A 827 -30.74 6.55 4.46
N LEU A 828 -30.36 7.07 5.62
CA LEU A 828 -30.92 8.31 6.15
C LEU A 828 -30.45 9.51 5.31
N ASP A 829 -31.39 10.11 4.59
CA ASP A 829 -31.25 11.41 3.91
C ASP A 829 -31.79 12.56 4.79
N TYR A 830 -31.07 13.69 4.82
CA TYR A 830 -31.42 14.82 5.68
C TYR A 830 -32.79 15.42 5.33
N ARG A 831 -33.04 15.68 4.04
CA ARG A 831 -34.28 16.33 3.59
C ARG A 831 -35.47 15.41 3.81
N ARG A 832 -35.30 14.12 3.53
CA ARG A 832 -36.37 13.13 3.63
C ARG A 832 -36.71 12.77 5.08
N HIS A 833 -35.71 12.67 5.96
CA HIS A 833 -35.92 12.07 7.29
C HIS A 833 -35.72 13.04 8.47
N ILE A 834 -34.90 14.09 8.32
CA ILE A 834 -34.50 14.95 9.46
C ILE A 834 -35.17 16.31 9.42
N GLN A 835 -35.22 16.97 8.25
CA GLN A 835 -35.93 18.24 8.13
C GLN A 835 -37.41 18.16 8.57
N PRO A 836 -38.17 17.08 8.27
CA PRO A 836 -39.55 16.95 8.76
C PRO A 836 -39.64 16.95 10.29
N VAL A 837 -38.67 16.34 10.99
CA VAL A 837 -38.60 16.37 12.46
C VAL A 837 -38.39 17.80 12.95
N PHE A 838 -37.51 18.57 12.30
CA PHE A 838 -37.30 19.98 12.67
C PHE A 838 -38.53 20.83 12.37
N ASN A 839 -39.23 20.59 11.25
CA ASN A 839 -40.45 21.30 10.92
C ASN A 839 -41.55 21.06 11.97
N ALA A 840 -41.69 19.82 12.43
CA ALA A 840 -42.71 19.44 13.41
C ALA A 840 -42.40 20.00 14.81
N HIS A 841 -41.13 20.00 15.21
CA HIS A 841 -40.77 20.18 16.62
C HIS A 841 -39.90 21.40 16.93
N CYS A 842 -39.26 22.02 15.95
CA CYS A 842 -38.25 23.07 16.18
C CYS A 842 -38.60 24.41 15.52
N VAL A 843 -39.12 24.39 14.29
CA VAL A 843 -39.28 25.59 13.44
C VAL A 843 -40.24 26.63 14.03
N SER A 844 -41.19 26.24 14.89
CA SER A 844 -42.10 27.20 15.51
C SER A 844 -41.39 28.23 16.39
N CYS A 845 -40.30 27.84 17.07
CA CYS A 845 -39.46 28.71 17.90
C CYS A 845 -38.19 29.16 17.15
N HIS A 846 -37.70 28.32 16.24
CA HIS A 846 -36.48 28.52 15.46
C HIS A 846 -36.80 28.79 13.98
N GLY A 847 -37.75 29.69 13.73
CA GLY A 847 -38.22 30.06 12.40
C GLY A 847 -37.35 31.11 11.69
N GLU A 848 -37.79 31.58 10.53
CA GLU A 848 -37.06 32.60 9.76
C GLU A 848 -37.10 33.99 10.43
N LYS A 849 -38.23 34.34 11.05
CA LYS A 849 -38.47 35.65 11.66
C LYS A 849 -38.20 35.59 13.15
N ASP A 850 -37.27 36.42 13.61
CA ASP A 850 -36.85 36.54 15.00
C ASP A 850 -36.62 35.19 15.73
N PRO A 851 -35.81 34.28 15.16
CA PRO A 851 -35.57 32.97 15.76
C PRO A 851 -35.01 33.07 17.18
N GLU A 852 -35.53 32.25 18.08
CA GLU A 852 -34.99 32.13 19.44
C GLU A 852 -33.50 31.77 19.39
N GLY A 853 -32.70 32.49 20.17
CA GLY A 853 -31.24 32.34 20.20
C GLY A 853 -30.53 32.67 18.88
N GLY A 854 -31.22 33.25 17.89
CA GLY A 854 -30.68 33.48 16.55
C GLY A 854 -30.47 32.20 15.73
N ILE A 855 -31.13 31.10 16.12
CA ILE A 855 -31.00 29.77 15.49
C ILE A 855 -32.17 29.57 14.51
N ASP A 856 -31.88 29.57 13.21
CA ASP A 856 -32.87 29.31 12.14
C ASP A 856 -32.80 27.85 11.70
N LEU A 857 -33.87 27.07 11.94
CA LEU A 857 -33.99 25.65 11.59
C LEU A 857 -34.97 25.39 10.44
N THR A 858 -35.25 26.40 9.62
CA THR A 858 -36.15 26.28 8.48
C THR A 858 -35.54 25.48 7.32
N ALA A 859 -36.42 24.94 6.46
CA ALA A 859 -36.08 24.22 5.24
C ALA A 859 -35.66 25.15 4.07
N ARG A 860 -35.45 26.45 4.31
CA ARG A 860 -35.08 27.41 3.26
C ARG A 860 -33.75 27.04 2.63
N GLU A 861 -33.72 26.89 1.31
CA GLU A 861 -32.51 26.49 0.58
C GLU A 861 -31.55 27.66 0.36
N ILE A 862 -30.30 27.52 0.80
CA ILE A 862 -29.23 28.49 0.59
C ILE A 862 -27.95 27.76 0.15
N GLY A 863 -27.51 28.01 -1.08
CA GLY A 863 -26.33 27.35 -1.64
C GLY A 863 -26.50 25.84 -1.80
N GLY A 864 -27.72 25.37 -2.09
CA GLY A 864 -28.04 23.94 -2.27
C GLY A 864 -28.29 23.15 -0.98
N PHE A 865 -28.33 23.82 0.17
CA PHE A 865 -28.58 23.21 1.48
C PHE A 865 -29.68 23.93 2.24
N ALA A 866 -30.50 23.18 2.99
CA ALA A 866 -31.45 23.74 3.94
C ALA A 866 -30.72 24.56 5.02
N GLN A 867 -31.30 25.72 5.38
CA GLN A 867 -30.70 26.63 6.36
C GLN A 867 -30.54 25.95 7.72
N SER A 868 -31.48 25.10 8.13
CA SER A 868 -31.35 24.20 9.27
C SER A 868 -30.06 23.38 9.31
N TYR A 869 -29.68 22.76 8.19
CA TYR A 869 -28.44 21.98 8.07
C TYR A 869 -27.21 22.89 8.17
N ARG A 870 -27.28 24.07 7.56
CA ARG A 870 -26.25 25.10 7.71
C ARG A 870 -26.10 25.53 9.18
N THR A 871 -27.20 25.80 9.86
CA THR A 871 -27.25 26.24 11.26
C THR A 871 -26.63 25.24 12.23
N ILE A 872 -26.91 23.94 12.08
CA ILE A 872 -26.30 22.92 12.96
C ILE A 872 -24.79 22.77 12.78
N PHE A 873 -24.23 23.24 11.65
CA PHE A 873 -22.80 23.40 11.44
C PHE A 873 -22.30 24.82 11.73
N GLY A 874 -23.11 25.64 12.41
CA GLY A 874 -22.71 26.97 12.91
C GLY A 874 -22.81 28.10 11.87
N LEU A 875 -23.47 27.88 10.73
CA LEU A 875 -23.63 28.90 9.68
C LEU A 875 -24.96 29.65 9.82
N LYS A 876 -24.91 30.98 9.85
CA LYS A 876 -26.08 31.86 9.84
C LYS A 876 -26.68 31.98 8.44
N PRO A 877 -27.92 32.48 8.29
CA PRO A 877 -28.53 32.70 6.97
C PRO A 877 -27.71 33.61 6.04
N SER A 878 -27.02 34.61 6.61
CA SER A 878 -26.18 35.55 5.86
C SER A 878 -24.82 34.99 5.45
N ASP A 879 -24.37 33.90 6.08
CA ASP A 879 -23.03 33.37 5.87
C ASP A 879 -22.95 32.66 4.51
N PRO A 880 -21.84 32.76 3.77
CA PRO A 880 -21.70 32.04 2.52
C PRO A 880 -21.51 30.53 2.78
N THR A 881 -22.08 29.65 1.95
CA THR A 881 -21.91 28.19 2.10
C THR A 881 -20.46 27.82 1.75
N PRO A 882 -19.69 27.13 2.63
CA PRO A 882 -18.31 26.80 2.34
C PRO A 882 -18.23 25.62 1.35
N VAL A 883 -17.86 25.91 0.11
CA VAL A 883 -17.70 24.92 -0.95
C VAL A 883 -16.34 25.13 -1.62
N ARG A 884 -15.48 24.10 -1.61
CA ARG A 884 -14.12 24.20 -2.16
C ARG A 884 -14.08 24.12 -3.69
N GLU A 885 -14.85 23.22 -4.29
CA GLU A 885 -14.86 22.98 -5.74
C GLU A 885 -16.19 23.46 -6.34
N LEU A 886 -16.27 24.78 -6.57
CA LEU A 886 -17.51 25.44 -7.01
C LEU A 886 -18.01 24.95 -8.37
N ASP A 887 -17.12 24.58 -9.29
CA ASP A 887 -17.52 24.04 -10.58
C ASP A 887 -18.29 22.73 -10.42
N TRP A 888 -17.80 21.82 -9.57
CA TRP A 888 -18.52 20.59 -9.25
C TRP A 888 -19.83 20.91 -8.53
N HIS A 889 -19.82 21.84 -7.58
CA HIS A 889 -21.04 22.23 -6.89
C HIS A 889 -22.10 22.81 -7.82
N ALA A 890 -21.74 23.66 -8.78
CA ALA A 890 -22.67 24.24 -9.74
C ALA A 890 -23.28 23.18 -10.69
N VAL A 891 -22.53 22.12 -11.02
CA VAL A 891 -23.07 20.98 -11.77
C VAL A 891 -24.04 20.16 -10.91
N LEU A 892 -23.72 19.98 -9.62
CA LEU A 892 -24.50 19.16 -8.69
C LEU A 892 -25.76 19.87 -8.15
N GLU A 893 -25.70 21.19 -8.02
CA GLU A 893 -26.78 22.04 -7.52
C GLU A 893 -26.96 23.24 -8.48
N PRO A 894 -27.51 23.04 -9.70
CA PRO A 894 -27.62 24.11 -10.69
C PRO A 894 -28.44 25.31 -10.21
N GLY A 895 -29.44 25.07 -9.35
CA GLY A 895 -30.24 26.12 -8.72
C GLY A 895 -29.48 26.96 -7.69
N ALA A 896 -28.30 26.52 -7.25
CA ALA A 896 -27.45 27.20 -6.30
C ALA A 896 -26.26 27.92 -6.96
N LYS A 897 -26.06 27.78 -8.28
CA LYS A 897 -24.87 28.28 -9.00
C LYS A 897 -24.60 29.79 -8.76
N ASP A 898 -25.66 30.59 -8.64
CA ASP A 898 -25.59 32.06 -8.49
C ASP A 898 -25.55 32.50 -7.01
N GLY A 899 -25.33 31.55 -6.09
CA GLY A 899 -25.23 31.79 -4.65
C GLY A 899 -23.95 32.53 -4.23
N LYS A 900 -23.89 32.91 -2.95
CA LYS A 900 -22.70 33.52 -2.34
C LYS A 900 -21.81 32.43 -1.73
N TYR A 901 -20.55 32.37 -2.20
CA TYR A 901 -19.54 31.41 -1.76
C TYR A 901 -18.27 32.15 -1.32
N PRO A 902 -17.54 31.63 -0.31
CA PRO A 902 -16.21 32.14 0.00
C PRO A 902 -15.18 31.67 -1.03
N ASP A 903 -13.99 32.24 -1.02
CA ASP A 903 -12.87 31.72 -1.81
C ASP A 903 -12.47 30.31 -1.36
N LYS A 904 -11.74 29.59 -2.23
CA LYS A 904 -11.36 28.18 -2.04
C LYS A 904 -10.61 27.91 -0.73
N ASP A 905 -9.71 28.80 -0.32
CA ASP A 905 -8.90 28.62 0.88
C ASP A 905 -9.71 28.86 2.14
N THR A 906 -10.55 29.91 2.14
CA THR A 906 -11.49 30.20 3.22
C THR A 906 -12.50 29.06 3.38
N ALA A 907 -13.07 28.56 2.28
CA ALA A 907 -13.96 27.38 2.28
C ALA A 907 -13.27 26.16 2.90
N ASN A 908 -12.06 25.85 2.45
CA ASN A 908 -11.33 24.68 2.91
C ASN A 908 -10.97 24.76 4.40
N LYS A 909 -10.57 25.94 4.90
CA LYS A 909 -10.32 26.16 6.34
C LYS A 909 -11.59 25.96 7.17
N ALA A 910 -12.73 26.51 6.73
CA ALA A 910 -14.00 26.33 7.41
C ALA A 910 -14.41 24.85 7.45
N LEU A 911 -14.31 24.15 6.33
CA LEU A 911 -14.65 22.72 6.24
C LEU A 911 -13.74 21.84 7.10
N ILE A 912 -12.43 22.13 7.16
CA ILE A 912 -11.49 21.46 8.08
C ILE A 912 -11.92 21.67 9.53
N ALA A 913 -12.22 22.91 9.91
CA ALA A 913 -12.65 23.21 11.28
C ALA A 913 -13.98 22.53 11.62
N MET A 914 -14.96 22.49 10.71
CA MET A 914 -16.23 21.78 10.92
C MET A 914 -16.05 20.27 11.08
N GLN A 915 -15.24 19.66 10.21
CA GLN A 915 -14.91 18.23 10.26
C GLN A 915 -14.18 17.87 11.56
N ALA A 916 -13.32 18.77 12.07
CA ALA A 916 -12.64 18.63 13.35
C ALA A 916 -13.49 19.01 14.58
N ASN A 917 -14.77 19.39 14.38
CA ASN A 917 -15.68 19.89 15.42
C ASN A 917 -15.17 21.14 16.16
N GLN A 918 -14.42 21.99 15.47
CA GLN A 918 -13.81 23.22 15.98
C GLN A 918 -14.47 24.49 15.41
N TRP A 919 -15.47 24.35 14.54
CA TRP A 919 -16.17 25.50 13.98
C TRP A 919 -17.12 26.14 15.02
N PRO A 920 -17.07 27.47 15.23
CA PRO A 920 -17.93 28.13 16.19
C PRO A 920 -19.42 27.93 15.91
N GLY A 921 -20.19 27.63 16.96
CA GLY A 921 -21.64 27.48 16.86
C GLY A 921 -22.12 26.14 16.29
N GLN A 922 -21.21 25.24 15.92
CA GLN A 922 -21.56 23.88 15.50
C GLN A 922 -22.27 23.13 16.65
N LEU A 923 -23.43 22.53 16.33
CA LEU A 923 -24.32 21.85 17.26
C LEU A 923 -24.21 20.32 17.19
N VAL A 924 -23.65 19.78 16.11
CA VAL A 924 -23.44 18.34 15.91
C VAL A 924 -21.95 17.99 15.98
N SER A 925 -21.64 16.84 16.58
CA SER A 925 -20.28 16.30 16.68
C SER A 925 -20.15 15.08 15.79
N ILE A 926 -19.24 15.14 14.82
CA ILE A 926 -19.02 14.12 13.78
C ILE A 926 -17.63 13.51 13.90
N SER A 927 -17.46 12.27 13.42
CA SER A 927 -16.14 11.66 13.26
C SER A 927 -15.41 12.28 12.07
N ASP A 928 -14.12 12.59 12.25
CA ASP A 928 -13.28 13.10 11.17
C ASP A 928 -12.89 11.96 10.23
N ARG A 929 -13.45 11.94 9.03
CA ARG A 929 -13.09 10.97 7.98
C ARG A 929 -11.64 11.08 7.52
N GLN A 930 -10.95 12.18 7.80
CA GLN A 930 -9.52 12.39 7.58
C GLN A 930 -8.68 12.17 8.84
N GLY A 931 -9.30 11.76 9.95
CA GLY A 931 -8.63 11.50 11.22
C GLY A 931 -7.63 10.35 11.13
N ASP A 932 -6.71 10.31 12.08
CA ASP A 932 -5.64 9.31 12.13
C ASP A 932 -6.15 7.89 12.48
N SER A 933 -5.20 6.97 12.59
CA SER A 933 -5.42 5.57 12.94
C SER A 933 -5.63 5.35 14.44
N SER A 934 -5.78 6.38 15.28
CA SER A 934 -5.90 6.21 16.72
C SER A 934 -7.17 5.45 17.15
N ILE A 935 -7.06 4.78 18.30
CA ILE A 935 -8.20 4.11 18.94
C ILE A 935 -9.22 5.16 19.37
N THR A 936 -10.46 4.96 18.96
CA THR A 936 -11.59 5.84 19.30
C THR A 936 -11.84 5.84 20.80
N GLN A 937 -12.00 7.01 21.42
CA GLN A 937 -12.34 7.14 22.84
C GLN A 937 -13.86 7.15 23.07
N PRO A 938 -14.35 6.70 24.23
CA PRO A 938 -15.77 6.86 24.58
C PRO A 938 -16.18 8.34 24.57
N LEU A 939 -17.40 8.62 24.10
CA LEU A 939 -17.97 9.97 23.99
C LEU A 939 -17.13 10.96 23.16
N GLN A 940 -16.28 10.45 22.25
CA GLN A 940 -15.41 11.28 21.43
C GLN A 940 -16.19 12.12 20.40
N PHE A 941 -17.26 11.56 19.84
CA PHE A 941 -18.12 12.18 18.83
C PHE A 941 -19.53 11.55 18.86
N GLY A 942 -20.40 11.92 17.92
CA GLY A 942 -21.74 11.37 17.79
C GLY A 942 -22.78 12.09 18.63
N SER A 943 -23.96 11.48 18.78
CA SER A 943 -25.13 12.08 19.43
C SER A 943 -24.86 12.54 20.86
N ASN A 944 -24.22 11.74 21.71
CA ASN A 944 -23.93 12.16 23.10
C ASN A 944 -22.91 13.30 23.23
N LYS A 945 -22.07 13.51 22.20
CA LYS A 945 -21.16 14.66 22.15
C LYS A 945 -21.80 15.89 21.50
N SER A 946 -22.91 15.70 20.80
CA SER A 946 -23.60 16.75 20.04
C SER A 946 -24.44 17.63 20.96
N ARG A 947 -24.16 18.93 20.96
CA ARG A 947 -24.92 19.93 21.73
C ARG A 947 -26.42 19.92 21.37
N LEU A 948 -26.77 19.68 20.11
CA LEU A 948 -28.16 19.53 19.66
C LEU A 948 -28.91 18.48 20.48
N ILE A 949 -28.33 17.29 20.61
CA ILE A 949 -28.94 16.16 21.33
C ILE A 949 -28.94 16.44 22.84
N ARG A 950 -27.85 17.01 23.36
CA ARG A 950 -27.72 17.27 24.80
C ARG A 950 -28.71 18.32 25.29
N ILE A 951 -28.96 19.38 24.53
CA ILE A 951 -30.00 20.36 24.86
C ILE A 951 -31.37 19.68 24.94
N LEU A 952 -31.73 18.82 23.99
CA LEU A 952 -33.04 18.14 23.99
C LEU A 952 -33.24 17.21 25.20
N LEU A 953 -32.16 16.70 25.79
CA LEU A 953 -32.22 15.78 26.92
C LEU A 953 -32.04 16.47 28.27
N ASP A 954 -31.18 17.50 28.34
CA ASP A 954 -30.69 18.10 29.59
C ASP A 954 -31.36 19.44 29.92
N ASP A 955 -31.79 20.21 28.91
CA ASP A 955 -32.52 21.46 29.14
C ASP A 955 -33.99 21.15 29.47
N PRO A 956 -34.51 21.52 30.66
CA PRO A 956 -35.87 21.18 31.06
C PRO A 956 -36.94 21.72 30.10
N GLY A 957 -36.71 22.90 29.50
CA GLY A 957 -37.64 23.53 28.57
C GLY A 957 -37.73 22.76 27.27
N HIS A 958 -36.59 22.52 26.60
CA HIS A 958 -36.55 21.72 25.38
C HIS A 958 -37.01 20.28 25.61
N ARG A 959 -36.69 19.70 26.76
CA ARG A 959 -37.12 18.35 27.10
C ARG A 959 -38.66 18.24 27.12
N ALA A 960 -39.31 19.10 27.89
CA ALA A 960 -40.77 19.10 28.04
C ALA A 960 -41.50 19.55 26.77
N LEU A 961 -40.96 20.54 26.05
CA LEU A 961 -41.63 21.11 24.87
C LEU A 961 -41.42 20.30 23.61
N VAL A 962 -40.26 19.64 23.46
CA VAL A 962 -39.85 18.95 22.23
C VAL A 962 -39.62 17.46 22.45
N LYS A 963 -38.64 17.07 23.28
CA LYS A 963 -38.20 15.67 23.38
C LYS A 963 -39.30 14.72 23.85
N GLU A 964 -40.15 15.14 24.78
CA GLU A 964 -41.27 14.35 25.31
C GLU A 964 -42.44 14.23 24.33
N LYS A 965 -42.54 15.14 23.35
CA LYS A 965 -43.59 15.12 22.31
C LYS A 965 -43.15 14.42 21.02
N MET A 966 -41.84 14.29 20.82
CA MET A 966 -41.26 13.57 19.69
C MET A 966 -41.51 12.06 19.83
N SER A 967 -41.97 11.43 18.76
CA SER A 967 -42.17 9.98 18.74
C SER A 967 -40.83 9.23 18.91
N PRO A 968 -40.85 7.98 19.42
CA PRO A 968 -39.65 7.16 19.50
C PRO A 968 -38.93 7.00 18.15
N ASP A 969 -39.69 6.92 17.06
CA ASP A 969 -39.18 6.72 15.70
C ASP A 969 -38.45 7.96 15.18
N GLU A 970 -39.04 9.15 15.35
CA GLU A 970 -38.41 10.43 15.00
C GLU A 970 -37.13 10.65 15.83
N TRP A 971 -37.18 10.35 17.12
CA TRP A 971 -36.01 10.46 18.00
C TRP A 971 -34.89 9.53 17.54
N MET A 972 -35.23 8.27 17.24
CA MET A 972 -34.25 7.30 16.79
C MET A 972 -33.65 7.67 15.43
N ALA A 973 -34.44 8.21 14.51
CA ALA A 973 -33.95 8.73 13.23
C ALA A 973 -32.95 9.88 13.44
N LEU A 974 -33.27 10.83 14.33
CA LEU A 974 -32.42 11.97 14.63
C LEU A 974 -31.07 11.54 15.22
N VAL A 975 -31.06 10.73 16.28
CA VAL A 975 -29.80 10.33 16.93
C VAL A 975 -28.98 9.40 16.03
N THR A 976 -29.62 8.49 15.29
CA THR A 976 -28.91 7.59 14.36
C THR A 976 -28.27 8.36 13.21
N TRP A 977 -28.95 9.38 12.67
CA TRP A 977 -28.40 10.23 11.63
C TRP A 977 -27.20 11.06 12.13
N VAL A 978 -27.26 11.61 13.34
CA VAL A 978 -26.09 12.28 13.96
C VAL A 978 -24.94 11.28 14.15
N ASP A 979 -25.22 10.08 14.64
CA ASP A 979 -24.23 9.02 14.81
C ASP A 979 -23.64 8.57 13.47
N TYR A 980 -24.39 8.67 12.37
CA TYR A 980 -23.87 8.51 11.01
C TYR A 980 -23.26 9.80 10.46
N ASN A 981 -22.64 10.60 11.33
CA ASN A 981 -21.89 11.82 11.02
C ASN A 981 -22.71 12.88 10.26
N ALA A 982 -24.02 12.91 10.50
CA ALA A 982 -24.92 13.95 10.03
C ALA A 982 -24.79 14.24 8.52
N ILE A 983 -24.74 13.22 7.67
CA ILE A 983 -24.63 13.41 6.22
C ILE A 983 -25.85 14.15 5.66
N TYR A 984 -25.66 14.99 4.65
CA TYR A 984 -26.78 15.68 4.03
C TYR A 984 -27.53 14.80 3.04
N HIS A 985 -26.78 14.12 2.17
CA HIS A 985 -27.32 13.31 1.08
C HIS A 985 -27.27 11.83 1.43
N GLY A 986 -28.43 11.15 1.35
CA GLY A 986 -28.55 9.69 1.39
C GLY A 986 -28.55 9.03 0.00
N THR A 987 -28.20 9.79 -1.04
CA THR A 987 -28.27 9.41 -2.47
C THR A 987 -26.88 9.27 -3.09
N LEU A 988 -26.83 8.68 -4.29
CA LEU A 988 -25.64 8.55 -5.12
C LEU A 988 -25.75 9.44 -6.36
N PHE A 989 -24.61 9.70 -6.99
CA PHE A 989 -24.50 10.28 -8.32
C PHE A 989 -24.34 9.20 -9.36
N ASP A 990 -25.29 9.17 -10.31
CA ASP A 990 -25.18 8.42 -11.53
C ASP A 990 -24.48 9.26 -12.61
N VAL A 991 -23.28 8.82 -12.99
CA VAL A 991 -22.37 9.52 -13.92
C VAL A 991 -22.40 8.95 -15.34
N ARG A 992 -23.26 7.96 -15.57
CA ARG A 992 -23.41 7.23 -16.83
C ARG A 992 -23.46 8.09 -18.09
N HIS A 993 -24.21 9.19 -18.03
CA HIS A 993 -24.39 10.08 -19.19
C HIS A 993 -23.53 11.35 -19.12
N TYR A 994 -22.63 11.47 -18.14
CA TYR A 994 -21.88 12.71 -17.92
C TYR A 994 -21.02 13.10 -19.14
N ASN A 995 -20.36 12.16 -19.79
CA ASN A 995 -19.55 12.48 -20.97
C ASN A 995 -20.38 13.02 -22.14
N ARG A 996 -21.66 12.66 -22.24
CA ARG A 996 -22.58 13.12 -23.29
C ARG A 996 -23.28 14.43 -22.95
N SER A 997 -23.72 14.57 -21.70
CA SER A 997 -24.65 15.65 -21.27
C SER A 997 -24.03 16.66 -20.31
N LYS A 998 -22.85 16.35 -19.74
CA LYS A 998 -22.20 17.11 -18.66
C LYS A 998 -23.08 17.30 -17.42
N THR A 999 -24.08 16.43 -17.23
CA THR A 999 -24.95 16.39 -16.06
C THR A 999 -24.82 15.06 -15.33
N PHE A 1000 -25.12 15.09 -14.03
CA PHE A 1000 -25.26 13.90 -13.18
C PHE A 1000 -26.72 13.75 -12.77
N THR A 1001 -27.14 12.52 -12.51
CA THR A 1001 -28.47 12.26 -11.94
C THR A 1001 -28.30 11.76 -10.52
N ARG A 1002 -29.02 12.34 -9.56
CA ARG A 1002 -29.08 11.76 -8.21
C ARG A 1002 -30.04 10.59 -8.20
N VAL A 1003 -29.58 9.46 -7.66
CA VAL A 1003 -30.37 8.23 -7.54
C VAL A 1003 -30.37 7.74 -6.11
N ASP A 1004 -31.47 7.13 -5.69
CA ASP A 1004 -31.54 6.45 -4.40
C ASP A 1004 -30.58 5.24 -4.38
N TYR A 1005 -30.19 4.82 -3.19
CA TYR A 1005 -29.36 3.63 -3.00
C TYR A 1005 -30.29 2.40 -2.88
N GLU A 1006 -30.40 1.57 -3.93
CA GLU A 1006 -31.18 0.33 -3.85
C GLU A 1006 -30.35 -0.78 -3.19
N LEU A 1007 -30.72 -1.09 -1.95
CA LEU A 1007 -29.99 -2.02 -1.11
C LEU A 1007 -30.66 -3.40 -1.10
N PRO A 1008 -29.94 -4.49 -1.42
CA PRO A 1008 -30.45 -5.83 -1.17
C PRO A 1008 -30.60 -6.08 0.33
N SER A 1009 -31.33 -7.14 0.69
CA SER A 1009 -31.36 -7.57 2.09
C SER A 1009 -29.94 -7.81 2.60
N PRO A 1010 -29.58 -7.32 3.79
CA PRO A 1010 -28.30 -7.69 4.40
C PRO A 1010 -28.22 -9.19 4.71
N TRP A 1011 -29.35 -9.89 4.81
CA TRP A 1011 -29.41 -11.31 5.20
C TRP A 1011 -29.26 -12.29 4.04
N VAL A 1012 -29.07 -11.80 2.81
CA VAL A 1012 -28.61 -12.64 1.69
C VAL A 1012 -27.08 -12.72 1.79
N PRO A 1013 -26.50 -13.93 1.93
CA PRO A 1013 -25.05 -14.08 1.99
C PRO A 1013 -24.35 -13.41 0.81
N ALA A 1014 -23.25 -12.70 1.06
CA ALA A 1014 -22.60 -11.91 0.01
C ALA A 1014 -22.01 -12.75 -1.12
N ASP A 1015 -21.61 -13.99 -0.85
CA ASP A 1015 -21.18 -14.98 -1.84
C ASP A 1015 -22.32 -15.47 -2.74
N LEU A 1016 -23.57 -15.31 -2.31
CA LEU A 1016 -24.78 -15.63 -3.07
C LEU A 1016 -25.50 -14.40 -3.62
N SER A 1017 -25.11 -13.20 -3.18
CA SER A 1017 -25.76 -11.96 -3.58
C SER A 1017 -25.35 -11.63 -5.02
N PRO A 1018 -26.31 -11.44 -5.95
CA PRO A 1018 -25.99 -10.70 -7.16
C PRO A 1018 -25.50 -9.32 -6.70
N SER A 1019 -24.43 -8.82 -7.31
CA SER A 1019 -23.91 -7.46 -7.14
C SER A 1019 -25.04 -6.43 -6.95
N PHE A 1020 -24.87 -5.44 -6.07
CA PHE A 1020 -25.84 -4.37 -5.75
C PHE A 1020 -26.75 -3.97 -6.93
N LEU A 1021 -28.06 -3.91 -6.66
CA LEU A 1021 -29.15 -3.95 -7.66
C LEU A 1021 -29.49 -2.59 -8.32
N ASN A 1022 -28.63 -1.58 -8.28
CA ASN A 1022 -28.92 -0.31 -8.96
C ASN A 1022 -28.86 -0.50 -10.49
N GLN A 1023 -29.99 -0.89 -11.09
CA GLN A 1023 -30.18 -1.01 -12.54
C GLN A 1023 -30.62 0.32 -13.14
N ASP A 1024 -30.52 0.44 -14.48
CA ASP A 1024 -31.02 1.60 -15.20
C ASP A 1024 -32.55 1.68 -15.13
N PRO A 1025 -33.15 2.75 -14.58
CA PRO A 1025 -34.60 2.95 -14.62
C PRO A 1025 -35.16 2.92 -16.05
N ALA A 1026 -34.35 3.26 -17.06
CA ALA A 1026 -34.75 3.26 -18.47
C ALA A 1026 -34.67 1.88 -19.15
N SER A 1027 -34.11 0.85 -18.51
CA SER A 1027 -33.93 -0.47 -19.13
C SER A 1027 -35.21 -1.31 -19.24
N GLY A 1028 -36.27 -0.97 -18.49
CA GLY A 1028 -37.53 -1.71 -18.51
C GLY A 1028 -37.42 -3.20 -18.13
N ALA A 1029 -36.24 -3.67 -17.70
CA ALA A 1029 -36.02 -5.03 -17.27
C ALA A 1029 -36.66 -5.22 -15.89
N ALA A 1030 -37.60 -6.14 -15.78
CA ALA A 1030 -38.17 -6.51 -14.50
C ALA A 1030 -37.05 -7.03 -13.58
N ALA A 1031 -37.07 -6.60 -12.31
CA ALA A 1031 -36.24 -7.19 -11.27
C ALA A 1031 -36.37 -8.71 -11.31
N PRO A 1032 -35.27 -9.49 -11.22
CA PRO A 1032 -35.36 -10.94 -11.16
C PRO A 1032 -36.27 -11.32 -9.98
N THR A 1033 -37.38 -11.96 -10.30
CA THR A 1033 -38.43 -12.36 -9.37
C THR A 1033 -37.92 -13.45 -8.43
N SER A 1034 -37.52 -13.04 -7.23
CA SER A 1034 -37.34 -13.86 -6.02
C SER A 1034 -36.33 -15.02 -6.05
N ALA A 1035 -35.69 -15.27 -4.91
CA ALA A 1035 -34.77 -16.38 -4.69
C ALA A 1035 -35.45 -17.77 -4.65
N ALA A 1036 -36.77 -17.86 -4.84
CA ALA A 1036 -37.51 -19.12 -4.77
C ALA A 1036 -37.44 -19.95 -6.07
N GLU A 1037 -36.97 -19.38 -7.17
CA GLU A 1037 -36.85 -20.07 -8.48
C GLU A 1037 -35.39 -20.38 -8.89
N ARG A 1038 -34.43 -20.40 -7.94
CA ARG A 1038 -33.07 -20.90 -8.21
C ARG A 1038 -32.69 -22.04 -7.28
#